data_AF-A0AA36E991-F1
#
_entry.id   AF-A0AA36E991-F1
#
_cell.length_a   1.000
_cell.length_b   1.000
_cell.length_c   1.000
_cell.angle_alpha   90.00
_cell.angle_beta   90.00
_cell.angle_gamma   90.00
#
_symmetry.space_group_name_H-M   'P 1'
#
loop_
_entity.id
_entity.type
_entity.pdbx_description
1 polymer ?
#
loop_
_entity_poly.entity_id
_entity_poly.type
_entity_poly.pdbx_seq_one_letter_code
_entity_poly.pdbx_strand_id
1 'polypeptide(L)'
;MMAVIEEVDQPIETQVIYENEANAMEKCNEGKGKDESILGKVFDTPDDAYTFYNDYAFLHGFGIRIDTTFKHKTTKEPYRKIYVCDKEGFKRLDDNASSGIEKKRRREVRIGCKAELRISKNKDGKWFVDSFNDTHNHELSMTPTKVMEHRSHAKFHRLTECKSLMVDLGQAGLKPCQVRKAINAMKTSTVADVTSKQCVDVLSEQRKQYKGKEFYGLIKHFQDKALVDNDQYFTVDLCNDGSPKNIFWANGRSRDAYTKFSDVVVFDVTYMTNKFKMPFAPFVGVNHHGQSILFGGALLENEKEETFEWLFENFLKCMFGKYPKAIITDQDKAMGNAIKKVFPNTQHRFCAWHIKKHENEHIKTYVSSYSDFKESYTKWVNSDTIEEFETRWEVMCDKYRLQNNCWISDMYNQRIHWAKAFLKDVFLAGMTTSGRSESINSFFDGFVNSKTMLNEFVMQYDKAVESRRAAEEDEDFKTMNSRPILSSLHPIEEKAGECYTRKIFDMFKKEWTEATSNLTHETIIKGTEEIKYRVGQLKVEKTYWRTVTFRFSNEVSVTCSCSKYETCGILCKHCLYVMKKRHVETLPSHYILHRWTLNARYTVGNSRIGLEEINNENEVSAYTLWCVRSNFAKLIEQARDSPLEIQKLNNLLISLLDDQANRKKPIANESQDSCARILQVDMVHQLSVRDPLGPINTKGRPRVASRIKSSLEAPKKRTCSYCQRLGHYATSCSKRKEDESMQEKEG
;
A
#
# COMPACT_ATOMS: atom_id res chain seq x y z
N MET A 1 5.59 42.45 -9.87
CA MET A 1 4.25 42.83 -10.36
C MET A 1 3.27 41.93 -9.62
N MET A 2 2.53 42.50 -8.66
CA MET A 2 1.63 41.78 -7.75
C MET A 2 0.33 41.41 -8.48
N ALA A 3 -0.09 40.16 -8.38
CA ALA A 3 -1.44 39.66 -8.69
C ALA A 3 -1.76 38.65 -7.57
N VAL A 4 -2.50 39.04 -6.52
CA VAL A 4 -3.97 38.97 -6.39
C VAL A 4 -4.47 37.55 -6.69
N ILE A 5 -4.61 36.76 -5.62
CA ILE A 5 -5.39 35.52 -5.60
C ILE A 5 -6.72 35.90 -4.94
N GLU A 6 -7.80 35.81 -5.71
CA GLU A 6 -9.18 35.86 -5.21
C GLU A 6 -9.47 34.56 -4.43
N GLU A 7 -9.71 34.70 -3.13
CA GLU A 7 -10.36 33.66 -2.33
C GLU A 7 -11.87 33.72 -2.61
N VAL A 8 -12.39 32.68 -3.28
CA VAL A 8 -13.84 32.44 -3.35
C VAL A 8 -14.25 31.77 -2.04
N ASP A 9 -14.59 32.59 -1.06
CA ASP A 9 -15.32 32.17 0.15
C ASP A 9 -16.80 32.00 -0.21
N GLN A 10 -17.31 30.78 -0.15
CA GLN A 10 -18.75 30.52 -0.03
C GLN A 10 -19.02 29.84 1.31
N PRO A 11 -19.58 30.55 2.31
CA PRO A 11 -20.13 29.94 3.50
C PRO A 11 -21.65 29.86 3.34
N ILE A 12 -22.19 28.70 2.97
CA ILE A 12 -23.64 28.46 3.06
C ILE A 12 -23.86 27.04 3.60
N GLU A 13 -24.12 26.97 4.91
CA GLU A 13 -25.09 26.08 5.60
C GLU A 13 -24.84 25.97 7.12
N THR A 14 -23.80 26.60 7.66
CA THR A 14 -23.57 26.61 9.12
C THR A 14 -24.30 27.73 9.87
N GLN A 15 -24.71 28.81 9.19
CA GLN A 15 -25.35 29.97 9.82
C GLN A 15 -26.76 29.70 10.37
N VAL A 16 -27.50 28.73 9.82
CA VAL A 16 -28.88 28.43 10.23
C VAL A 16 -28.96 27.72 11.59
N ILE A 17 -27.85 27.12 12.05
CA ILE A 17 -27.76 26.49 13.38
C ILE A 17 -27.44 27.55 14.46
N TYR A 18 -26.59 28.53 14.13
CA TYR A 18 -26.11 29.53 15.09
C TYR A 18 -27.14 30.59 15.47
N GLU A 19 -28.07 30.95 14.59
CA GLU A 19 -29.15 31.89 14.96
C GLU A 19 -30.20 31.25 15.89
N ASN A 20 -30.36 29.93 15.88
CA ASN A 20 -31.31 29.24 16.76
C ASN A 20 -30.74 28.97 18.16
N GLU A 21 -29.42 28.75 18.30
CA GLU A 21 -28.78 28.46 19.60
C GLU A 21 -28.32 29.73 20.35
N ALA A 22 -27.92 30.79 19.64
CA ALA A 22 -27.64 32.09 20.28
C ALA A 22 -28.94 32.73 20.83
N ASN A 23 -30.06 32.58 20.12
CA ASN A 23 -31.39 32.99 20.61
C ASN A 23 -31.85 32.22 21.87
N ALA A 24 -31.36 31.00 22.10
CA ALA A 24 -31.64 30.25 23.33
C ALA A 24 -30.83 30.79 24.52
N MET A 25 -29.62 31.28 24.28
CA MET A 25 -28.73 31.82 25.31
C MET A 25 -29.07 33.26 25.70
N GLU A 26 -29.55 34.10 24.77
CA GLU A 26 -30.05 35.45 25.09
C GLU A 26 -31.41 35.45 25.79
N LYS A 27 -32.29 34.47 25.52
CA LYS A 27 -33.54 34.30 26.30
C LYS A 27 -33.32 33.83 27.75
N CYS A 28 -32.12 33.41 28.13
CA CYS A 28 -31.85 32.84 29.46
C CYS A 28 -31.47 33.86 30.55
N ASN A 29 -31.25 35.14 30.21
CA ASN A 29 -30.87 36.15 31.22
C ASN A 29 -32.04 36.96 31.81
N GLU A 30 -33.29 36.73 31.38
CA GLU A 30 -34.47 37.43 31.96
C GLU A 30 -35.40 36.51 32.78
N GLY A 31 -35.01 35.27 33.07
CA GLY A 31 -35.92 34.26 33.64
C GLY A 31 -35.55 33.70 35.02
N LYS A 32 -34.89 34.43 35.92
CA LYS A 32 -34.81 34.00 37.34
C LYS A 32 -36.15 34.27 38.04
N GLY A 33 -37.14 33.41 37.76
CA GLY A 33 -38.42 33.44 38.46
C GLY A 33 -39.56 32.87 37.63
N LYS A 34 -39.81 31.57 37.77
CA LYS A 34 -41.12 30.90 37.89
C LYS A 34 -40.92 29.41 37.68
N ASP A 35 -41.14 28.65 38.75
CA ASP A 35 -41.38 27.22 38.72
C ASP A 35 -42.75 27.00 38.05
N GLU A 36 -42.79 27.11 36.70
CA GLU A 36 -43.96 26.72 35.91
C GLU A 36 -44.09 25.21 35.98
N SER A 37 -45.15 24.75 36.64
CA SER A 37 -45.56 23.34 36.79
C SER A 37 -45.12 22.48 35.60
N ILE A 38 -44.02 21.74 35.76
CA ILE A 38 -43.55 20.74 34.78
C ILE A 38 -44.65 19.69 34.54
N LEU A 39 -45.49 19.46 35.56
CA LEU A 39 -46.73 18.71 35.44
C LEU A 39 -47.69 19.37 34.45
N GLY A 40 -48.20 18.59 33.51
CA GLY A 40 -49.14 19.06 32.48
C GLY A 40 -48.50 19.58 31.19
N LYS A 41 -47.16 19.72 31.10
CA LYS A 41 -46.50 20.04 29.83
C LYS A 41 -46.81 19.00 28.76
N VAL A 42 -47.09 19.46 27.55
CA VAL A 42 -47.49 18.63 26.40
C VAL A 42 -46.40 18.61 25.33
N PHE A 43 -46.16 17.44 24.74
CA PHE A 43 -45.17 17.16 23.70
C PHE A 43 -45.83 16.41 22.55
N ASP A 44 -45.38 16.64 21.33
CA ASP A 44 -45.91 15.95 20.16
C ASP A 44 -45.36 14.51 20.07
N THR A 45 -44.09 14.30 20.45
CA THR A 45 -43.48 12.97 20.52
C THR A 45 -42.90 12.64 21.90
N PRO A 46 -42.74 11.33 22.24
CA PRO A 46 -42.00 10.93 23.43
C PRO A 46 -40.53 11.35 23.43
N ASP A 47 -39.95 11.53 22.24
CA ASP A 47 -38.54 11.89 22.10
C ASP A 47 -38.33 13.38 22.40
N ASP A 48 -39.30 14.24 22.08
CA ASP A 48 -39.30 15.65 22.52
C ASP A 48 -39.35 15.75 24.04
N ALA A 49 -40.20 14.94 24.68
CA ALA A 49 -40.29 14.85 26.13
C ALA A 49 -38.98 14.31 26.76
N TYR A 50 -38.31 13.37 26.09
CA TYR A 50 -37.01 12.88 26.53
C TYR A 50 -35.95 13.98 26.44
N THR A 51 -35.92 14.72 25.33
CA THR A 51 -34.97 15.83 25.11
C THR A 51 -35.18 16.91 26.17
N PHE A 52 -36.43 17.35 26.38
CA PHE A 52 -36.78 18.30 27.43
C PHE A 52 -36.28 17.86 28.82
N TYR A 53 -36.54 16.60 29.21
CA TYR A 53 -36.10 16.12 30.53
C TYR A 53 -34.59 15.94 30.61
N ASN A 54 -33.94 15.61 29.49
CA ASN A 54 -32.49 15.52 29.43
C ASN A 54 -31.86 16.91 29.58
N ASP A 55 -32.42 17.94 28.95
CA ASP A 55 -31.93 19.32 29.08
C ASP A 55 -32.16 19.86 30.49
N TYR A 56 -33.34 19.57 31.07
CA TYR A 56 -33.61 19.81 32.48
C TYR A 56 -32.55 19.15 33.36
N ALA A 57 -32.30 17.85 33.16
CA ALA A 57 -31.30 17.10 33.93
C ALA A 57 -29.87 17.64 33.72
N PHE A 58 -29.56 18.14 32.53
CA PHE A 58 -28.27 18.76 32.25
C PHE A 58 -28.06 20.02 33.09
N LEU A 59 -29.05 20.92 33.09
CA LEU A 59 -29.03 22.15 33.88
C LEU A 59 -29.01 21.88 35.39
N HIS A 60 -29.65 20.80 35.84
CA HIS A 60 -29.77 20.42 37.24
C HIS A 60 -28.70 19.41 37.70
N GLY A 61 -27.74 19.05 36.83
CA GLY A 61 -26.54 18.33 37.26
C GLY A 61 -26.64 16.80 37.33
N PHE A 62 -27.58 16.17 36.63
CA PHE A 62 -27.73 14.71 36.62
C PHE A 62 -27.94 14.12 35.22
N GLY A 63 -27.85 12.79 35.13
CA GLY A 63 -28.17 12.02 33.91
C GLY A 63 -29.50 11.30 34.02
N ILE A 64 -30.12 11.00 32.88
CA ILE A 64 -31.42 10.30 32.85
C ILE A 64 -31.34 8.93 32.15
N ARG A 65 -32.28 8.05 32.49
CA ARG A 65 -32.51 6.78 31.79
C ARG A 65 -34.00 6.55 31.57
N ILE A 66 -34.33 5.76 30.56
CA ILE A 66 -35.68 5.23 30.41
C ILE A 66 -35.82 4.06 31.38
N ASP A 67 -36.81 4.11 32.27
CA ASP A 67 -37.11 3.00 33.17
C ASP A 67 -38.08 2.02 32.52
N THR A 68 -39.36 2.39 32.46
CA THR A 68 -40.41 1.52 31.94
C THR A 68 -41.16 2.18 30.80
N THR A 69 -41.41 1.43 29.72
CA THR A 69 -42.29 1.82 28.61
C THR A 69 -43.52 0.93 28.61
N PHE A 70 -44.68 1.52 28.86
CA PHE A 70 -45.95 0.82 28.83
C PHE A 70 -46.54 0.88 27.44
N LYS A 71 -46.90 -0.29 26.91
CA LYS A 71 -47.44 -0.47 25.56
C LYS A 71 -48.82 -1.12 25.64
N HIS A 72 -49.72 -0.74 24.74
CA HIS A 72 -50.99 -1.43 24.59
C HIS A 72 -50.74 -2.89 24.20
N LYS A 73 -51.49 -3.82 24.82
CA LYS A 73 -51.30 -5.26 24.61
C LYS A 73 -51.53 -5.67 23.14
N THR A 74 -52.49 -5.03 22.50
CA THR A 74 -52.96 -5.36 21.13
C THR A 74 -52.17 -4.63 20.05
N THR A 75 -52.06 -3.29 20.12
CA THR A 75 -51.42 -2.48 19.07
C THR A 75 -49.90 -2.36 19.23
N LYS A 76 -49.34 -2.79 20.38
CA LYS A 76 -47.93 -2.59 20.77
C LYS A 76 -47.48 -1.13 20.81
N GLU A 77 -48.38 -0.17 20.60
CA GLU A 77 -48.06 1.25 20.68
C GLU A 77 -47.78 1.67 22.12
N PRO A 78 -46.75 2.50 22.35
CA PRO A 78 -46.49 3.06 23.67
C PRO A 78 -47.59 4.06 24.02
N TYR A 79 -48.10 3.98 25.25
CA TYR A 79 -49.05 4.96 25.79
C TYR A 79 -48.54 5.66 27.06
N ARG A 80 -47.45 5.16 27.66
CA ARG A 80 -46.80 5.79 28.81
C ARG A 80 -45.32 5.44 28.86
N LYS A 81 -44.48 6.41 29.24
CA LYS A 81 -43.04 6.21 29.49
C LYS A 81 -42.63 6.87 30.80
N ILE A 82 -41.69 6.24 31.51
CA ILE A 82 -41.07 6.79 32.72
C ILE A 82 -39.59 7.05 32.42
N TYR A 83 -39.16 8.28 32.61
CA TYR A 83 -37.77 8.70 32.61
C TYR A 83 -37.33 8.95 34.04
N VAL A 84 -36.15 8.48 34.43
CA VAL A 84 -35.67 8.54 35.81
C VAL A 84 -34.22 8.98 35.86
N CYS A 85 -33.76 9.45 37.02
CA CYS A 85 -32.34 9.64 37.27
C CYS A 85 -31.54 8.35 37.01
N ASP A 86 -30.31 8.48 36.51
CA ASP A 86 -29.43 7.34 36.24
C ASP A 86 -29.09 6.51 37.50
N LYS A 87 -29.24 7.13 38.68
CA LYS A 87 -29.10 6.51 40.01
C LYS A 87 -30.40 5.96 40.61
N GLU A 88 -31.53 6.03 39.89
CA GLU A 88 -32.84 5.55 40.37
C GLU A 88 -32.86 4.04 40.59
N GLY A 89 -33.57 3.65 41.65
CA GLY A 89 -33.85 2.27 42.03
C GLY A 89 -32.66 1.56 42.66
N PHE A 90 -32.82 0.27 42.92
CA PHE A 90 -31.75 -0.63 43.36
C PHE A 90 -31.57 -1.74 42.32
N LYS A 91 -30.37 -2.30 42.23
CA LYS A 91 -30.17 -3.46 41.37
C LYS A 91 -30.90 -4.66 41.99
N ARG A 92 -31.70 -5.37 41.19
CA ARG A 92 -32.26 -6.66 41.61
C ARG A 92 -31.10 -7.66 41.74
N LEU A 93 -30.98 -8.31 42.90
CA LEU A 93 -30.12 -9.48 43.05
C LEU A 93 -30.79 -10.60 42.22
N ASP A 94 -30.15 -11.03 41.14
CA ASP A 94 -30.62 -12.21 40.42
C ASP A 94 -30.25 -13.44 41.26
N ASP A 95 -31.24 -14.22 41.71
CA ASP A 95 -31.06 -15.47 42.47
C ASP A 95 -30.39 -16.61 41.65
N ASN A 96 -30.07 -16.39 40.38
CA ASN A 96 -29.44 -17.38 39.50
C ASN A 96 -27.91 -17.18 39.38
N ALA A 97 -27.23 -17.12 40.52
CA ALA A 97 -25.76 -17.15 40.60
C ALA A 97 -25.17 -18.58 40.58
N SER A 98 -25.81 -19.51 39.86
CA SER A 98 -25.38 -20.92 39.74
C SER A 98 -24.80 -21.26 38.35
N SER A 99 -24.31 -20.27 37.59
CA SER A 99 -23.50 -20.52 36.39
C SER A 99 -22.18 -19.75 36.50
N GLY A 100 -21.09 -20.50 36.70
CA GLY A 100 -19.72 -20.04 36.93
C GLY A 100 -19.08 -19.29 35.77
N ILE A 101 -19.69 -18.18 35.35
CA ILE A 101 -19.09 -17.20 34.45
C ILE A 101 -18.97 -15.90 35.25
N GLU A 102 -17.77 -15.59 35.71
CA GLU A 102 -17.43 -14.27 36.28
C GLU A 102 -17.61 -13.17 35.21
N LYS A 103 -18.84 -12.74 34.98
CA LYS A 103 -19.10 -11.48 34.27
C LYS A 103 -18.60 -10.36 35.17
N LYS A 104 -17.55 -9.64 34.74
CA LYS A 104 -17.06 -8.40 35.38
C LYS A 104 -18.26 -7.58 35.88
N ARG A 105 -18.45 -7.51 37.20
CA ARG A 105 -19.55 -6.76 37.81
C ARG A 105 -19.41 -5.29 37.38
N ARG A 106 -20.38 -4.76 36.64
CA ARG A 106 -20.45 -3.31 36.38
C ARG A 106 -20.52 -2.60 37.73
N ARG A 107 -19.82 -1.48 37.90
CA ARG A 107 -19.93 -0.64 39.11
C ARG A 107 -21.41 -0.33 39.37
N GLU A 108 -21.84 -0.46 40.61
CA GLU A 108 -23.20 -0.16 41.02
C GLU A 108 -23.36 1.35 41.16
N VAL A 109 -24.26 1.92 40.36
CA VAL A 109 -24.51 3.38 40.29
C VAL A 109 -25.89 3.72 40.90
N ARG A 110 -26.71 2.69 41.12
CA ARG A 110 -28.09 2.77 41.62
C ARG A 110 -28.10 2.79 43.14
N ILE A 111 -28.66 3.84 43.72
CA ILE A 111 -28.68 4.08 45.17
C ILE A 111 -30.10 4.44 45.66
N GLY A 112 -31.12 4.11 44.87
CA GLY A 112 -32.52 4.37 45.22
C GLY A 112 -32.95 5.82 45.06
N CYS A 113 -32.32 6.58 44.15
CA CYS A 113 -32.82 7.92 43.82
C CYS A 113 -34.29 7.85 43.39
N LYS A 114 -35.10 8.86 43.70
CA LYS A 114 -36.55 8.88 43.43
C LYS A 114 -36.93 9.85 42.31
N ALA A 115 -35.96 10.53 41.71
CA ALA A 115 -36.22 11.51 40.67
C ALA A 115 -36.76 10.84 39.41
N GLU A 116 -37.94 11.27 38.97
CA GLU A 116 -38.67 10.74 37.82
C GLU A 116 -39.47 11.82 37.07
N LEU A 117 -39.64 11.59 35.77
CA LEU A 117 -40.60 12.26 34.90
C LEU A 117 -41.40 11.18 34.17
N ARG A 118 -42.72 11.17 34.36
CA ARG A 118 -43.62 10.24 33.68
C ARG A 118 -44.49 10.99 32.68
N ILE A 119 -44.55 10.43 31.48
CA ILE A 119 -45.39 10.94 30.40
C ILE A 119 -46.44 9.92 30.01
N SER A 120 -47.66 10.39 29.74
CA SER A 120 -48.78 9.59 29.24
C SER A 120 -49.34 10.19 27.95
N LYS A 121 -49.87 9.32 27.06
CA LYS A 121 -50.49 9.71 25.79
C LYS A 121 -51.96 10.08 26.02
N ASN A 122 -52.37 11.27 25.59
CA ASN A 122 -53.75 11.75 25.60
C ASN A 122 -54.55 11.15 24.44
N LYS A 123 -55.89 11.31 24.51
CA LYS A 123 -56.82 10.86 23.46
C LYS A 123 -56.53 11.50 22.09
N ASP A 124 -55.99 12.72 22.09
CA ASP A 124 -55.61 13.47 20.89
C ASP A 124 -54.23 13.07 20.33
N GLY A 125 -53.63 12.00 20.86
CA GLY A 125 -52.34 11.47 20.40
C GLY A 125 -51.09 12.17 20.95
N LYS A 126 -51.25 13.33 21.60
CA LYS A 126 -50.16 14.08 22.25
C LYS A 126 -49.73 13.48 23.59
N TRP A 127 -48.51 13.75 24.01
CA TRP A 127 -47.91 13.25 25.25
C TRP A 127 -47.88 14.34 26.31
N PHE A 128 -48.26 14.05 27.55
CA PHE A 128 -48.21 15.04 28.62
C PHE A 128 -47.53 14.49 29.87
N VAL A 129 -46.94 15.37 30.68
CA VAL A 129 -46.33 15.01 31.96
C VAL A 129 -47.43 14.77 33.00
N ASP A 130 -47.54 13.54 33.51
CA ASP A 130 -48.53 13.15 34.51
C ASP A 130 -47.95 12.86 35.91
N SER A 131 -46.62 12.81 36.04
CA SER A 131 -45.89 12.76 37.30
C SER A 131 -44.51 13.36 37.11
N PHE A 132 -44.09 14.15 38.09
CA PHE A 132 -42.77 14.71 38.17
C PHE A 132 -42.32 14.70 39.63
N ASN A 133 -41.14 14.13 39.87
CA ASN A 133 -40.48 14.14 41.16
C ASN A 133 -39.02 14.52 40.94
N ASP A 134 -38.55 15.59 41.59
CA ASP A 134 -37.16 16.04 41.51
C ASP A 134 -36.36 15.79 42.79
N THR A 135 -36.83 14.87 43.63
CA THR A 135 -36.13 14.53 44.87
C THR A 135 -34.95 13.59 44.60
N HIS A 136 -33.73 14.11 44.76
CA HIS A 136 -32.49 13.34 44.67
C HIS A 136 -31.95 12.99 46.06
N ASN A 137 -31.40 11.78 46.22
CA ASN A 137 -30.76 11.32 47.45
C ASN A 137 -29.22 11.28 47.34
N HIS A 138 -28.67 12.07 46.43
CA HIS A 138 -27.24 12.16 46.16
C HIS A 138 -26.87 13.54 45.66
N GLU A 139 -25.58 13.87 45.75
CA GLU A 139 -25.03 15.10 45.19
C GLU A 139 -25.20 15.13 43.66
N LEU A 140 -25.55 16.32 43.16
CA LEU A 140 -25.67 16.65 41.75
C LEU A 140 -24.37 17.30 41.26
N SER A 141 -23.99 17.04 40.02
CA SER A 141 -22.74 17.56 39.45
C SER A 141 -22.86 19.07 39.18
N MET A 142 -22.00 19.88 39.80
CA MET A 142 -22.06 21.35 39.72
C MET A 142 -21.37 21.97 38.51
N THR A 143 -20.63 21.18 37.72
CA THR A 143 -19.95 21.69 36.51
C THR A 143 -20.50 21.02 35.26
N PRO A 144 -20.84 21.78 34.20
CA PRO A 144 -21.32 21.22 32.93
C PRO A 144 -20.42 20.11 32.38
N THR A 145 -19.11 20.21 32.58
CA THR A 145 -18.12 19.20 32.17
C THR A 145 -18.32 17.85 32.86
N LYS A 146 -18.69 17.83 34.15
CA LYS A 146 -18.99 16.58 34.88
C LYS A 146 -20.37 16.02 34.50
N VAL A 147 -21.32 16.91 34.19
CA VAL A 147 -22.65 16.49 33.75
C VAL A 147 -22.59 15.77 32.39
N MET A 148 -21.75 16.26 31.48
CA MET A 148 -21.51 15.62 30.16
C MET A 148 -21.01 14.16 30.23
N GLU A 149 -20.42 13.74 31.35
CA GLU A 149 -19.96 12.36 31.55
C GLU A 149 -21.11 11.37 31.82
N HIS A 150 -22.32 11.86 32.15
CA HIS A 150 -23.49 11.00 32.26
C HIS A 150 -23.87 10.42 30.89
N ARG A 151 -24.29 9.15 30.89
CA ARG A 151 -24.56 8.38 29.66
C ARG A 151 -25.63 9.00 28.75
N SER A 152 -26.57 9.74 29.32
CA SER A 152 -27.63 10.43 28.57
C SER A 152 -27.12 11.63 27.78
N HIS A 153 -26.06 12.27 28.27
CA HIS A 153 -25.41 13.45 27.68
C HIS A 153 -24.24 13.08 26.77
N ALA A 154 -23.54 11.97 27.05
CA ALA A 154 -22.44 11.44 26.24
C ALA A 154 -22.86 10.77 24.92
N LYS A 155 -23.67 11.45 24.09
CA LYS A 155 -24.24 10.94 22.83
C LYS A 155 -23.44 11.24 21.58
N PHE A 156 -22.39 12.06 21.65
CA PHE A 156 -21.60 12.49 20.49
C PHE A 156 -21.15 11.34 19.58
N HIS A 157 -20.59 10.27 20.16
CA HIS A 157 -20.18 9.06 19.43
C HIS A 157 -21.32 8.35 18.67
N ARG A 158 -22.58 8.70 18.92
CA ARG A 158 -23.76 8.12 18.27
C ARG A 158 -24.26 8.92 17.08
N LEU A 159 -23.84 10.19 16.97
CA LEU A 159 -24.16 11.05 15.84
C LEU A 159 -23.64 10.44 14.54
N THR A 160 -24.37 10.66 13.45
CA THR A 160 -24.08 10.07 12.14
C THR A 160 -22.76 10.59 11.61
N GLU A 161 -22.50 11.88 11.76
CA GLU A 161 -21.29 12.59 11.35
C GLU A 161 -20.07 12.05 12.11
N CYS A 162 -20.21 11.89 13.44
CA CYS A 162 -19.14 11.35 14.29
C CYS A 162 -18.83 9.89 13.93
N LYS A 163 -19.86 9.07 13.67
CA LYS A 163 -19.67 7.69 13.20
C LYS A 163 -19.03 7.63 11.82
N SER A 164 -19.47 8.48 10.88
CA SER A 164 -18.88 8.57 9.55
C SER A 164 -17.40 8.91 9.65
N LEU A 165 -17.06 9.93 10.43
CA LEU A 165 -15.67 10.32 10.65
C LEU A 165 -14.84 9.21 11.34
N MET A 166 -15.41 8.48 12.31
CA MET A 166 -14.75 7.29 12.89
C MET A 166 -14.43 6.24 11.84
N VAL A 167 -15.38 6.01 10.93
CA VAL A 167 -15.27 5.08 9.82
C VAL A 167 -14.20 5.56 8.84
N ASP A 168 -14.22 6.82 8.41
CA ASP A 168 -13.29 7.38 7.42
C ASP A 168 -11.85 7.33 7.94
N LEU A 169 -11.65 7.72 9.21
CA LEU A 169 -10.35 7.63 9.88
C LEU A 169 -9.91 6.17 10.05
N GLY A 170 -10.84 5.26 10.37
CA GLY A 170 -10.56 3.83 10.44
C GLY A 170 -10.13 3.25 9.08
N GLN A 171 -10.86 3.61 8.01
CA GLN A 171 -10.53 3.26 6.63
C GLN A 171 -9.24 3.94 6.16
N ALA A 172 -8.82 5.05 6.76
CA ALA A 172 -7.49 5.64 6.56
C ALA A 172 -6.37 4.89 7.29
N GLY A 173 -6.66 3.74 7.91
CA GLY A 173 -5.67 2.88 8.55
C GLY A 173 -5.33 3.29 9.99
N LEU A 174 -6.04 4.27 10.56
CA LEU A 174 -5.80 4.69 11.95
C LEU A 174 -6.32 3.64 12.92
N LYS A 175 -5.51 3.33 13.94
CA LYS A 175 -5.95 2.45 15.03
C LYS A 175 -7.05 3.15 15.83
N PRO A 176 -7.96 2.40 16.49
CA PRO A 176 -9.04 3.01 17.28
C PRO A 176 -8.58 4.04 18.31
N CYS A 177 -7.36 3.88 18.87
CA CYS A 177 -6.77 4.86 19.78
C CYS A 177 -6.33 6.17 19.08
N GLN A 178 -5.93 6.10 17.81
CA GLN A 178 -5.59 7.25 16.97
C GLN A 178 -6.85 7.93 16.44
N VAL A 179 -7.84 7.16 15.98
CA VAL A 179 -9.18 7.66 15.61
C VAL A 179 -9.77 8.47 16.77
N ARG A 180 -9.75 7.93 17.99
CA ARG A 180 -10.18 8.65 19.19
C ARG A 180 -9.44 9.99 19.36
N LYS A 181 -8.11 9.99 19.25
CA LYS A 181 -7.30 11.20 19.44
C LYS A 181 -7.66 12.28 18.41
N ALA A 182 -7.80 11.89 17.14
CA ALA A 182 -8.17 12.81 16.07
C ALA A 182 -9.56 13.41 16.30
N ILE A 183 -10.56 12.57 16.61
CA ILE A 183 -11.94 13.03 16.85
C ILE A 183 -12.02 13.94 18.07
N ASN A 184 -11.36 13.57 19.18
CA ASN A 184 -11.37 14.40 20.38
C ASN A 184 -10.56 15.70 20.22
N ALA A 185 -9.67 15.79 19.23
CA ALA A 185 -8.95 17.02 18.89
C ALA A 185 -9.75 17.92 17.93
N MET A 186 -10.61 17.34 17.09
CA MET A 186 -11.45 18.07 16.12
C MET A 186 -12.77 18.58 16.72
N LYS A 187 -13.20 18.04 17.87
CA LYS A 187 -14.44 18.49 18.52
C LYS A 187 -14.25 19.81 19.25
N THR A 188 -15.35 20.53 19.42
CA THR A 188 -15.44 21.69 20.31
C THR A 188 -15.48 21.27 21.78
N SER A 189 -15.14 22.19 22.70
CA SER A 189 -15.07 21.94 24.15
C SER A 189 -16.42 21.61 24.80
N THR A 190 -17.53 21.80 24.10
CA THR A 190 -18.90 21.63 24.60
C THR A 190 -19.43 20.20 24.49
N VAL A 191 -18.67 19.27 23.91
CA VAL A 191 -19.15 17.92 23.58
C VAL A 191 -18.35 16.85 24.32
N ALA A 192 -18.98 15.76 24.76
CA ALA A 192 -18.31 14.65 25.47
C ALA A 192 -17.22 13.95 24.64
N ASP A 193 -16.15 13.51 25.30
CA ASP A 193 -15.05 12.75 24.68
C ASP A 193 -15.53 11.39 24.12
N VAL A 194 -15.02 11.02 22.94
CA VAL A 194 -15.14 9.65 22.44
C VAL A 194 -14.12 8.77 23.14
N THR A 195 -14.51 7.54 23.45
CA THR A 195 -13.64 6.51 24.05
C THR A 195 -13.12 5.54 22.99
N SER A 196 -11.97 4.90 23.25
CA SER A 196 -11.38 3.95 22.31
C SER A 196 -12.32 2.76 22.07
N LYS A 197 -13.13 2.40 23.07
CA LYS A 197 -14.12 1.34 22.98
C LYS A 197 -15.25 1.70 22.01
N GLN A 198 -15.75 2.93 22.05
CA GLN A 198 -16.77 3.38 21.10
C GLN A 198 -16.26 3.36 19.66
N CYS A 199 -15.02 3.81 19.42
CA CYS A 199 -14.39 3.68 18.09
C CYS A 199 -14.29 2.21 17.65
N VAL A 200 -13.88 1.31 18.57
CA VAL A 200 -13.84 -0.13 18.28
C VAL A 200 -15.23 -0.68 17.94
N ASP A 201 -16.26 -0.31 18.70
CA ASP A 201 -17.63 -0.79 18.51
C ASP A 201 -18.20 -0.33 17.16
N VAL A 202 -18.02 0.96 16.79
CA VAL A 202 -18.45 1.51 15.50
C VAL A 202 -17.73 0.81 14.33
N LEU A 203 -16.41 0.72 14.39
CA LEU A 203 -15.62 0.04 13.35
C LEU A 203 -15.94 -1.46 13.26
N SER A 204 -16.21 -2.10 14.40
CA SER A 204 -16.64 -3.50 14.44
C SER A 204 -18.01 -3.70 13.80
N GLU A 205 -18.96 -2.82 14.07
CA GLU A 205 -20.31 -2.87 13.49
C GLU A 205 -20.27 -2.68 11.98
N GLN A 206 -19.49 -1.72 11.50
CA GLN A 206 -19.26 -1.53 10.06
C GLN A 206 -18.68 -2.80 9.43
N ARG A 207 -17.68 -3.43 10.06
CA ARG A 207 -17.09 -4.68 9.54
C ARG A 207 -18.09 -5.84 9.46
N LYS A 208 -19.08 -5.91 10.36
CA LYS A 208 -20.11 -6.97 10.31
C LYS A 208 -20.98 -6.87 9.06
N GLN A 209 -21.23 -5.66 8.54
CA GLN A 209 -22.09 -5.45 7.36
C GLN A 209 -21.51 -6.09 6.09
N TYR A 210 -20.19 -6.21 6.01
CA TYR A 210 -19.48 -6.78 4.87
C TYR A 210 -19.17 -8.28 5.01
N LYS A 211 -19.46 -8.87 6.17
CA LYS A 211 -19.15 -10.28 6.45
C LYS A 211 -20.02 -11.18 5.57
N GLY A 212 -19.40 -11.99 4.72
CA GLY A 212 -20.12 -12.87 3.77
C GLY A 212 -20.47 -12.19 2.44
N LYS A 213 -19.99 -10.95 2.21
CA LYS A 213 -20.08 -10.21 0.95
C LYS A 213 -18.74 -9.55 0.59
N GLU A 214 -17.63 -10.12 1.07
CA GLU A 214 -16.31 -9.51 0.96
C GLU A 214 -15.86 -9.47 -0.52
N PHE A 215 -16.07 -10.55 -1.28
CA PHE A 215 -15.72 -10.58 -2.71
C PHE A 215 -16.65 -9.75 -3.59
N TYR A 216 -17.94 -9.70 -3.25
CA TYR A 216 -18.87 -8.80 -3.92
C TYR A 216 -18.43 -7.34 -3.76
N GLY A 217 -18.05 -6.93 -2.55
CA GLY A 217 -17.52 -5.58 -2.30
C GLY A 217 -16.25 -5.29 -3.08
N LEU A 218 -15.36 -6.28 -3.21
CA LEU A 218 -14.12 -6.17 -4.00
C LEU A 218 -14.40 -5.99 -5.50
N ILE A 219 -15.27 -6.81 -6.09
CA ILE A 219 -15.61 -6.73 -7.52
C ILE A 219 -16.36 -5.43 -7.81
N LYS A 220 -17.31 -5.05 -6.94
CA LYS A 220 -18.00 -3.77 -7.05
C LYS A 220 -17.01 -2.61 -7.03
N HIS A 221 -16.00 -2.65 -6.17
CA HIS A 221 -14.96 -1.63 -6.14
C HIS A 221 -14.23 -1.52 -7.49
N PHE A 222 -13.86 -2.64 -8.13
CA PHE A 222 -13.22 -2.60 -9.45
C PHE A 222 -14.16 -2.10 -10.56
N GLN A 223 -15.44 -2.44 -10.49
CA GLN A 223 -16.46 -1.90 -11.40
C GLN A 223 -16.62 -0.39 -11.23
N ASP A 224 -16.74 0.08 -9.98
CA ASP A 224 -16.84 1.51 -9.66
C ASP A 224 -15.59 2.26 -10.14
N LYS A 225 -14.40 1.66 -10.05
CA LYS A 225 -13.15 2.23 -10.61
C LYS A 225 -13.15 2.28 -12.13
N ALA A 226 -13.68 1.26 -12.81
CA ALA A 226 -13.78 1.26 -14.27
C ALA A 226 -14.73 2.33 -14.82
N LEU A 227 -15.68 2.83 -14.02
CA LEU A 227 -16.51 3.97 -14.39
C LEU A 227 -15.77 5.30 -14.39
N VAL A 228 -14.66 5.41 -13.63
CA VAL A 228 -13.85 6.63 -13.50
C VAL A 228 -12.59 6.55 -14.36
N ASP A 229 -11.97 5.39 -14.42
CA ASP A 229 -10.77 5.09 -15.18
C ASP A 229 -11.10 4.14 -16.33
N ASN A 230 -11.27 4.69 -17.53
CA ASN A 230 -11.58 3.93 -18.75
C ASN A 230 -10.51 2.88 -19.09
N ASP A 231 -9.32 3.00 -18.50
CA ASP A 231 -8.21 2.09 -18.73
C ASP A 231 -8.00 1.11 -17.57
N GLN A 232 -8.91 1.09 -16.58
CA GLN A 232 -8.97 0.04 -15.57
C GLN A 232 -9.18 -1.32 -16.24
N TYR A 233 -8.36 -2.29 -15.87
CA TYR A 233 -8.49 -3.67 -16.29
C TYR A 233 -8.69 -4.55 -15.06
N PHE A 234 -9.67 -5.45 -15.10
CA PHE A 234 -9.77 -6.52 -14.13
C PHE A 234 -10.39 -7.77 -14.78
N THR A 235 -10.08 -8.92 -14.21
CA THR A 235 -10.59 -10.22 -14.65
C THR A 235 -10.77 -11.13 -13.43
N VAL A 236 -11.78 -11.99 -13.49
CA VAL A 236 -12.16 -12.90 -12.41
C VAL A 236 -12.35 -14.28 -13.00
N ASP A 237 -11.56 -15.25 -12.52
CA ASP A 237 -11.77 -16.68 -12.72
C ASP A 237 -12.73 -17.18 -11.64
N LEU A 238 -13.82 -17.83 -12.04
CA LEU A 238 -14.87 -18.28 -11.13
C LEU A 238 -14.90 -19.82 -11.07
N CYS A 239 -15.10 -20.35 -9.87
CA CYS A 239 -15.45 -21.74 -9.67
C CYS A 239 -16.86 -22.03 -10.17
N ASN A 240 -17.17 -23.31 -10.37
CA ASN A 240 -18.50 -23.78 -10.78
C ASN A 240 -19.63 -23.38 -9.82
N ASP A 241 -19.30 -23.09 -8.55
CA ASP A 241 -20.23 -22.64 -7.52
C ASP A 241 -20.42 -21.11 -7.46
N GLY A 242 -19.77 -20.37 -8.37
CA GLY A 242 -19.79 -18.91 -8.45
C GLY A 242 -18.86 -18.20 -7.46
N SER A 243 -17.99 -18.94 -6.75
CA SER A 243 -16.96 -18.34 -5.90
C SER A 243 -15.72 -17.91 -6.71
N PRO A 244 -15.06 -16.78 -6.39
CA PRO A 244 -13.85 -16.37 -7.09
C PRO A 244 -12.68 -17.29 -6.79
N LYS A 245 -12.08 -17.81 -7.86
CA LYS A 245 -10.87 -18.63 -7.84
C LYS A 245 -9.64 -17.75 -7.94
N ASN A 246 -9.55 -16.94 -8.99
CA ASN A 246 -8.43 -16.03 -9.23
C ASN A 246 -8.96 -14.66 -9.62
N ILE A 247 -8.31 -13.60 -9.16
CA ILE A 247 -8.67 -12.22 -9.49
C ILE A 247 -7.39 -11.49 -9.87
N PHE A 248 -7.38 -10.81 -11.00
CA PHE A 248 -6.27 -9.94 -11.41
C PHE A 248 -6.81 -8.56 -11.80
N TRP A 249 -6.08 -7.51 -11.43
CA TRP A 249 -6.45 -6.14 -11.76
C TRP A 249 -5.23 -5.22 -11.93
N ALA A 250 -5.40 -4.18 -12.74
CA ALA A 250 -4.47 -3.08 -12.91
C ALA A 250 -5.25 -1.82 -13.31
N ASN A 251 -4.86 -0.66 -12.80
CA ASN A 251 -5.45 0.62 -13.21
C ASN A 251 -4.70 1.23 -14.40
N GLY A 252 -5.29 2.26 -15.03
CA GLY A 252 -4.76 2.90 -16.23
C GLY A 252 -3.35 3.45 -16.04
N ARG A 253 -3.08 4.15 -14.94
CA ARG A 253 -1.74 4.70 -14.65
C ARG A 253 -0.70 3.60 -14.39
N SER A 254 -1.08 2.45 -13.82
CA SER A 254 -0.19 1.29 -13.69
C SER A 254 0.15 0.66 -15.05
N ARG A 255 -0.82 0.59 -15.96
CA ARG A 255 -0.62 0.13 -17.35
C ARG A 255 0.26 1.09 -18.14
N ASP A 256 0.04 2.41 -18.02
CA ASP A 256 0.89 3.44 -18.62
C ASP A 256 2.33 3.36 -18.08
N ALA A 257 2.50 3.21 -16.76
CA ALA A 257 3.82 3.04 -16.15
C ALA A 257 4.54 1.80 -16.69
N TYR A 258 3.82 0.69 -16.92
CA TYR A 258 4.39 -0.50 -17.52
C TYR A 258 4.96 -0.23 -18.91
N THR A 259 4.29 0.60 -19.74
CA THR A 259 4.81 0.92 -21.09
C THR A 259 6.21 1.53 -21.07
N LYS A 260 6.57 2.24 -19.99
CA LYS A 260 7.83 2.96 -19.79
C LYS A 260 8.87 2.14 -19.01
N PHE A 261 8.41 1.31 -18.07
CA PHE A 261 9.26 0.63 -17.08
C PHE A 261 9.09 -0.90 -17.06
N SER A 262 8.67 -1.51 -18.19
CA SER A 262 8.53 -2.97 -18.35
C SER A 262 9.88 -3.72 -18.46
N ASP A 263 11.00 -3.04 -18.27
CA ASP A 263 12.33 -3.65 -18.38
C ASP A 263 12.55 -4.73 -17.30
N VAL A 264 12.06 -4.50 -16.07
CA VAL A 264 12.25 -5.43 -14.95
C VAL A 264 11.00 -5.48 -14.10
N VAL A 265 10.52 -6.69 -13.82
CA VAL A 265 9.38 -6.93 -12.94
C VAL A 265 9.79 -7.88 -11.83
N VAL A 266 9.50 -7.52 -10.59
CA VAL A 266 9.52 -8.43 -9.45
C VAL A 266 8.11 -8.93 -9.22
N PHE A 267 7.98 -10.24 -9.08
CA PHE A 267 6.74 -10.91 -8.74
C PHE A 267 6.98 -11.83 -7.54
N ASP A 268 6.14 -11.68 -6.50
CA ASP A 268 6.30 -12.39 -5.23
C ASP A 268 4.91 -12.69 -4.64
N VAL A 269 4.64 -13.97 -4.33
CA VAL A 269 3.38 -14.42 -3.71
C VAL A 269 3.43 -14.45 -2.18
N THR A 270 4.56 -14.09 -1.56
CA THR A 270 4.79 -14.28 -0.11
C THR A 270 4.17 -13.20 0.78
N TYR A 271 3.57 -12.14 0.19
CA TYR A 271 3.28 -10.90 0.91
C TYR A 271 2.16 -11.04 1.96
N MET A 272 1.03 -11.68 1.64
CA MET A 272 -0.09 -11.84 2.59
C MET A 272 -0.96 -13.03 2.21
N THR A 273 -1.52 -13.72 3.23
CA THR A 273 -2.70 -14.58 3.06
C THR A 273 -3.85 -13.91 3.79
N ASN A 274 -4.94 -13.63 3.08
CA ASN A 274 -6.15 -13.08 3.68
C ASN A 274 -6.88 -14.14 4.52
N LYS A 275 -8.03 -13.79 5.11
CA LYS A 275 -8.87 -14.75 5.87
C LYS A 275 -9.31 -15.98 5.06
N PHE A 276 -9.39 -15.85 3.73
CA PHE A 276 -9.71 -16.93 2.80
C PHE A 276 -8.49 -17.77 2.39
N LYS A 277 -7.29 -17.42 2.90
CA LYS A 277 -5.97 -17.99 2.57
C LYS A 277 -5.53 -17.81 1.12
N MET A 278 -6.12 -16.87 0.38
CA MET A 278 -5.66 -16.53 -0.96
C MET A 278 -4.34 -15.74 -0.89
N PRO A 279 -3.28 -16.17 -1.59
CA PRO A 279 -2.07 -15.39 -1.75
C PRO A 279 -2.35 -14.12 -2.55
N PHE A 280 -1.84 -12.99 -2.07
CA PHE A 280 -1.79 -11.77 -2.86
C PHE A 280 -0.45 -11.67 -3.59
N ALA A 281 -0.51 -11.44 -4.90
CA ALA A 281 0.61 -11.48 -5.82
C ALA A 281 0.73 -10.14 -6.60
N PRO A 282 1.53 -9.18 -6.12
CA PRO A 282 1.77 -7.92 -6.81
C PRO A 282 2.85 -8.04 -7.89
N PHE A 283 2.65 -7.31 -9.01
CA PHE A 283 3.67 -7.08 -10.02
C PHE A 283 4.33 -5.72 -9.78
N VAL A 284 5.60 -5.71 -9.36
CA VAL A 284 6.31 -4.49 -8.95
C VAL A 284 7.50 -4.20 -9.86
N GLY A 285 7.64 -2.97 -10.34
CA GLY A 285 8.82 -2.48 -11.05
C GLY A 285 9.49 -1.33 -10.31
N VAL A 286 10.34 -0.59 -11.01
CA VAL A 286 10.93 0.67 -10.52
C VAL A 286 10.81 1.81 -11.53
N ASN A 287 10.45 2.99 -11.07
CA ASN A 287 10.40 4.21 -11.89
C ASN A 287 11.80 4.82 -12.11
N HIS A 288 11.84 5.98 -12.78
CA HIS A 288 13.03 6.77 -13.10
C HIS A 288 13.78 7.36 -11.89
N HIS A 289 13.20 7.31 -10.69
CA HIS A 289 13.87 7.64 -9.43
C HIS A 289 14.41 6.40 -8.70
N GLY A 290 14.15 5.21 -9.21
CA GLY A 290 14.47 3.94 -8.54
C GLY A 290 13.54 3.62 -7.36
N GLN A 291 12.35 4.23 -7.32
CA GLN A 291 11.28 3.93 -6.36
C GLN A 291 10.39 2.81 -6.91
N SER A 292 9.81 2.02 -6.01
CA SER A 292 8.91 0.92 -6.38
C SER A 292 7.61 1.43 -6.99
N ILE A 293 7.20 0.82 -8.10
CA ILE A 293 5.91 1.07 -8.76
C ILE A 293 5.13 -0.22 -8.91
N LEU A 294 3.81 -0.14 -8.84
CA LEU A 294 2.94 -1.31 -8.97
C LEU A 294 2.30 -1.33 -10.35
N PHE A 295 2.49 -2.42 -11.08
CA PHE A 295 1.90 -2.64 -12.41
C PHE A 295 0.53 -3.33 -12.33
N GLY A 296 0.29 -4.11 -11.29
CA GLY A 296 -0.97 -4.79 -11.06
C GLY A 296 -0.94 -5.65 -9.80
N GLY A 297 -2.09 -6.15 -9.40
CA GLY A 297 -2.23 -7.08 -8.28
C GLY A 297 -3.08 -8.28 -8.65
N ALA A 298 -2.84 -9.39 -7.97
CA ALA A 298 -3.69 -10.57 -8.07
C ALA A 298 -3.98 -11.21 -6.72
N LEU A 299 -5.15 -11.84 -6.60
CA LEU A 299 -5.50 -12.77 -5.54
C LEU A 299 -5.67 -14.15 -6.16
N LEU A 300 -4.91 -15.12 -5.69
CA LEU A 300 -4.85 -16.46 -6.29
C LEU A 300 -5.51 -17.50 -5.38
N GLU A 301 -6.08 -18.55 -5.97
CA GLU A 301 -6.61 -19.68 -5.21
C GLU A 301 -5.46 -20.47 -4.57
N ASN A 302 -4.42 -20.74 -5.36
CA ASN A 302 -3.30 -21.60 -5.00
C ASN A 302 -2.04 -21.25 -5.82
N GLU A 303 -0.91 -21.78 -5.38
CA GLU A 303 0.40 -21.62 -6.02
C GLU A 303 0.68 -22.84 -6.93
N LYS A 304 -0.19 -23.09 -7.92
CA LYS A 304 -0.02 -24.14 -8.94
C LYS A 304 0.32 -23.53 -10.30
N GLU A 305 0.87 -24.37 -11.17
CA GLU A 305 1.31 -23.97 -12.51
C GLU A 305 0.15 -23.42 -13.33
N GLU A 306 -1.01 -24.09 -13.33
CA GLU A 306 -2.18 -23.64 -14.11
C GLU A 306 -2.71 -22.28 -13.62
N THR A 307 -2.60 -22.00 -12.33
CA THR A 307 -3.00 -20.72 -11.74
C THR A 307 -2.04 -19.60 -12.14
N PHE A 308 -0.73 -19.88 -12.19
CA PHE A 308 0.26 -18.90 -12.66
C PHE A 308 0.18 -18.67 -14.17
N GLU A 309 -0.09 -19.70 -14.96
CA GLU A 309 -0.34 -19.56 -16.40
C GLU A 309 -1.51 -18.62 -16.66
N TRP A 310 -2.67 -18.87 -16.02
CA TRP A 310 -3.82 -17.99 -16.11
C TRP A 310 -3.48 -16.54 -15.74
N LEU A 311 -2.72 -16.35 -14.65
CA LEU A 311 -2.33 -15.03 -14.19
C LEU A 311 -1.43 -14.32 -15.22
N PHE A 312 -0.38 -14.99 -15.70
CA PHE A 312 0.59 -14.40 -16.62
C PHE A 312 -0.03 -14.12 -17.99
N GLU A 313 -0.95 -14.95 -18.47
CA GLU A 313 -1.70 -14.69 -19.71
C GLU A 313 -2.58 -13.46 -19.58
N ASN A 314 -3.30 -13.31 -18.46
CA ASN A 314 -4.13 -12.13 -18.22
C ASN A 314 -3.30 -10.87 -17.98
N PHE A 315 -2.15 -10.99 -17.32
CA PHE A 315 -1.18 -9.92 -17.19
C PHE A 315 -0.68 -9.47 -18.57
N LEU A 316 -0.32 -10.40 -19.44
CA LEU A 316 0.15 -10.10 -20.80
C LEU A 316 -0.92 -9.39 -21.63
N LYS A 317 -2.17 -9.86 -21.58
CA LYS A 317 -3.32 -9.21 -22.24
C LYS A 317 -3.53 -7.79 -21.73
N CYS A 318 -3.49 -7.60 -20.41
CA CYS A 318 -3.61 -6.29 -19.77
C CYS A 318 -2.49 -5.32 -20.17
N MET A 319 -1.29 -5.85 -20.41
CA MET A 319 -0.08 -5.11 -20.79
C MET A 319 0.18 -5.10 -22.30
N PHE A 320 -0.89 -5.16 -23.11
CA PHE A 320 -0.84 -4.97 -24.57
C PHE A 320 0.00 -6.01 -25.32
N GLY A 321 0.11 -7.23 -24.80
CA GLY A 321 0.94 -8.28 -25.41
C GLY A 321 2.44 -8.11 -25.18
N LYS A 322 2.86 -7.12 -24.37
CA LYS A 322 4.26 -6.85 -24.09
C LYS A 322 4.70 -7.59 -22.82
N TYR A 323 5.59 -8.56 -22.98
CA TYR A 323 6.23 -9.25 -21.85
C TYR A 323 7.39 -8.42 -21.28
N PRO A 324 7.76 -8.62 -20.00
CA PRO A 324 8.88 -7.90 -19.40
C PRO A 324 10.22 -8.40 -19.94
N LYS A 325 11.26 -7.56 -19.98
CA LYS A 325 12.59 -8.04 -20.44
C LYS A 325 13.21 -9.01 -19.43
N ALA A 326 13.07 -8.72 -18.15
CA ALA A 326 13.46 -9.62 -17.07
C ALA A 326 12.37 -9.72 -16.00
N ILE A 327 12.21 -10.91 -15.41
CA ILE A 327 11.33 -11.16 -14.28
C ILE A 327 12.09 -11.78 -13.12
N ILE A 328 11.89 -11.26 -11.92
CA ILE A 328 12.53 -11.71 -10.69
C ILE A 328 11.47 -12.34 -9.79
N THR A 329 11.65 -13.62 -9.45
CA THR A 329 10.70 -14.37 -8.60
C THR A 329 11.41 -15.17 -7.51
N ASP A 330 10.66 -15.88 -6.68
CA ASP A 330 11.19 -16.94 -5.83
C ASP A 330 11.58 -18.20 -6.63
N GLN A 331 12.10 -19.21 -5.94
CA GLN A 331 12.57 -20.48 -6.53
C GLN A 331 11.43 -21.50 -6.68
N ASP A 332 10.24 -21.05 -7.07
CA ASP A 332 9.08 -21.92 -7.27
C ASP A 332 9.08 -22.56 -8.68
N LYS A 333 8.97 -23.89 -8.73
CA LYS A 333 9.00 -24.64 -9.98
C LYS A 333 7.78 -24.39 -10.85
N ALA A 334 6.59 -24.29 -10.25
CA ALA A 334 5.35 -24.06 -10.98
C ALA A 334 5.35 -22.67 -11.63
N MET A 335 5.86 -21.67 -10.91
CA MET A 335 6.05 -20.32 -11.43
C MET A 335 7.08 -20.27 -12.56
N GLY A 336 8.23 -20.96 -12.41
CA GLY A 336 9.25 -21.06 -13.45
C GLY A 336 8.73 -21.70 -14.75
N ASN A 337 7.93 -22.77 -14.64
CA ASN A 337 7.31 -23.42 -15.81
C ASN A 337 6.32 -22.50 -16.51
N ALA A 338 5.44 -21.84 -15.75
CA ALA A 338 4.46 -20.90 -16.29
C ALA A 338 5.13 -19.69 -16.98
N ILE A 339 6.21 -19.14 -16.41
CA ILE A 339 7.02 -18.09 -17.04
C ILE A 339 7.60 -18.58 -18.36
N LYS A 340 8.20 -19.76 -18.39
CA LYS A 340 8.80 -20.31 -19.62
C LYS A 340 7.76 -20.51 -20.73
N LYS A 341 6.52 -20.83 -20.38
CA LYS A 341 5.42 -21.03 -21.32
C LYS A 341 4.83 -19.72 -21.85
N VAL A 342 4.54 -18.77 -20.95
CA VAL A 342 3.82 -17.52 -21.29
C VAL A 342 4.77 -16.40 -21.71
N PHE A 343 5.99 -16.37 -21.17
CA PHE A 343 7.01 -15.36 -21.41
C PHE A 343 8.31 -15.96 -21.98
N PRO A 344 8.29 -16.55 -23.19
CA PRO A 344 9.41 -17.34 -23.72
C PRO A 344 10.72 -16.53 -23.91
N ASN A 345 10.60 -15.21 -24.10
CA ASN A 345 11.73 -14.31 -24.34
C ASN A 345 12.12 -13.47 -23.11
N THR A 346 11.49 -13.72 -21.95
CA THR A 346 11.80 -13.00 -20.72
C THR A 346 12.92 -13.71 -19.98
N GLN A 347 13.93 -12.95 -19.54
CA GLN A 347 14.96 -13.51 -18.67
C GLN A 347 14.41 -13.74 -17.27
N HIS A 348 14.32 -15.02 -16.87
CA HIS A 348 13.90 -15.39 -15.52
C HIS A 348 15.08 -15.38 -14.55
N ARG A 349 14.94 -14.66 -13.43
CA ARG A 349 15.93 -14.57 -12.37
C ARG A 349 15.32 -14.91 -11.01
N PHE A 350 16.10 -15.56 -10.16
CA PHE A 350 15.74 -15.78 -8.77
C PHE A 350 16.10 -14.60 -7.89
N CYS A 351 15.20 -14.32 -6.94
CA CYS A 351 15.34 -13.27 -5.95
C CYS A 351 16.51 -13.59 -5.00
N ALA A 352 17.51 -12.70 -5.00
CA ALA A 352 18.73 -12.87 -4.22
C ALA A 352 18.49 -13.00 -2.71
N TRP A 353 17.43 -12.39 -2.18
CA TRP A 353 17.07 -12.50 -0.76
C TRP A 353 16.52 -13.86 -0.40
N HIS A 354 15.66 -14.43 -1.24
CA HIS A 354 15.17 -15.79 -1.05
C HIS A 354 16.33 -16.79 -1.09
N ILE A 355 17.24 -16.65 -2.08
CA ILE A 355 18.46 -17.45 -2.14
C ILE A 355 19.26 -17.33 -0.84
N LYS A 356 19.61 -16.11 -0.42
CA LYS A 356 20.43 -15.88 0.78
C LYS A 356 19.81 -16.43 2.06
N LYS A 357 18.47 -16.44 2.14
CA LYS A 357 17.74 -17.03 3.25
C LYS A 357 17.91 -18.56 3.28
N HIS A 358 17.72 -19.23 2.14
CA HIS A 358 17.94 -20.67 2.00
C HIS A 358 19.42 -21.06 2.15
N GLU A 359 20.35 -20.26 1.63
CA GLU A 359 21.80 -20.42 1.79
C GLU A 359 22.18 -20.59 3.27
N ASN A 360 21.68 -19.68 4.14
CA ASN A 360 21.99 -19.74 5.57
C ASN A 360 21.42 -20.98 6.27
N GLU A 361 20.39 -21.62 5.72
CA GLU A 361 19.82 -22.84 6.28
C GLU A 361 20.61 -24.07 5.82
N HIS A 362 20.97 -24.14 4.54
CA HIS A 362 21.62 -25.32 3.94
C HIS A 362 23.15 -25.36 4.09
N ILE A 363 23.82 -24.21 4.15
CA ILE A 363 25.30 -24.14 4.21
C ILE A 363 25.83 -24.42 5.62
N LYS A 364 25.02 -24.26 6.67
CA LYS A 364 25.44 -24.45 8.08
C LYS A 364 26.10 -25.80 8.33
N THR A 365 25.52 -26.88 7.81
CA THR A 365 26.04 -28.24 7.99
C THR A 365 27.45 -28.38 7.41
N TYR A 366 27.68 -27.85 6.21
CA TYR A 366 28.99 -27.90 5.56
C TYR A 366 30.03 -27.02 6.27
N VAL A 367 29.64 -25.86 6.77
CA VAL A 367 30.54 -24.99 7.55
C VAL A 367 30.93 -25.62 8.88
N SER A 368 30.04 -26.42 9.49
CA SER A 368 30.37 -27.20 10.68
C SER A 368 31.33 -28.35 10.40
N SER A 369 31.24 -28.97 9.21
CA SER A 369 32.11 -30.08 8.81
C SER A 369 33.46 -29.63 8.23
N TYR A 370 33.51 -28.45 7.61
CA TYR A 370 34.67 -27.94 6.87
C TYR A 370 34.88 -26.45 7.15
N SER A 371 35.98 -26.11 7.80
CA SER A 371 36.28 -24.73 8.25
C SER A 371 36.45 -23.74 7.10
N ASP A 372 36.95 -24.19 5.95
CA ASP A 372 37.23 -23.37 4.77
C ASP A 372 36.07 -23.34 3.74
N PHE A 373 35.00 -24.10 3.97
CA PHE A 373 33.89 -24.23 3.02
C PHE A 373 33.23 -22.90 2.70
N LYS A 374 33.02 -22.07 3.71
CA LYS A 374 32.38 -20.76 3.56
C LYS A 374 33.17 -19.86 2.60
N GLU A 375 34.50 -19.92 2.67
CA GLU A 375 35.38 -19.13 1.81
C GLU A 375 35.32 -19.65 0.37
N SER A 376 35.46 -20.96 0.16
CA SER A 376 35.32 -21.61 -1.15
C SER A 376 33.96 -21.31 -1.80
N TYR A 377 32.87 -21.46 -1.05
CA TYR A 377 31.51 -21.15 -1.49
C TYR A 377 31.37 -19.68 -1.88
N THR A 378 31.91 -18.76 -1.06
CA THR A 378 31.87 -17.32 -1.34
C THR A 378 32.65 -16.99 -2.61
N LYS A 379 33.80 -17.64 -2.85
CA LYS A 379 34.58 -17.47 -4.09
C LYS A 379 33.82 -18.00 -5.30
N TRP A 380 33.15 -19.16 -5.19
CA TRP A 380 32.34 -19.73 -6.26
C TRP A 380 31.17 -18.81 -6.65
N VAL A 381 30.35 -18.40 -5.68
CA VAL A 381 29.19 -17.51 -5.91
C VAL A 381 29.61 -16.15 -6.50
N ASN A 382 30.77 -15.62 -6.09
CA ASN A 382 31.26 -14.32 -6.56
C ASN A 382 32.14 -14.39 -7.82
N SER A 383 32.15 -15.52 -8.54
CA SER A 383 32.90 -15.67 -9.79
C SER A 383 32.46 -14.64 -10.82
N ASP A 384 33.44 -14.07 -11.52
CA ASP A 384 33.18 -13.06 -12.53
C ASP A 384 32.92 -13.67 -13.89
N THR A 385 33.61 -14.74 -14.27
CA THR A 385 33.40 -15.38 -15.58
C THR A 385 32.76 -16.75 -15.43
N ILE A 386 32.20 -17.26 -16.53
CA ILE A 386 31.61 -18.59 -16.56
C ILE A 386 32.70 -19.63 -16.30
N GLU A 387 33.88 -19.45 -16.89
CA GLU A 387 35.02 -20.36 -16.73
C GLU A 387 35.49 -20.42 -15.26
N GLU A 388 35.60 -19.26 -14.59
CA GLU A 388 35.93 -19.22 -13.16
C GLU A 388 34.86 -19.91 -12.31
N PHE A 389 33.58 -19.72 -12.65
CA PHE A 389 32.46 -20.32 -11.93
C PHE A 389 32.46 -21.84 -12.05
N GLU A 390 32.62 -22.36 -13.27
CA GLU A 390 32.65 -23.80 -13.55
C GLU A 390 33.89 -24.47 -12.93
N THR A 391 35.06 -23.86 -13.07
CA THR A 391 36.30 -24.39 -12.47
C THR A 391 36.21 -24.46 -10.94
N ARG A 392 35.67 -23.41 -10.30
CA ARG A 392 35.50 -23.39 -8.83
C ARG A 392 34.45 -24.40 -8.37
N TRP A 393 33.44 -24.66 -9.19
CA TRP A 393 32.44 -25.69 -8.91
C TRP A 393 33.07 -27.08 -8.89
N GLU A 394 33.89 -27.43 -9.89
CA GLU A 394 34.62 -28.70 -9.94
C GLU A 394 35.49 -28.91 -8.69
N VAL A 395 36.29 -27.89 -8.34
CA VAL A 395 37.13 -27.91 -7.13
C VAL A 395 36.29 -28.11 -5.86
N MET A 396 35.11 -27.48 -5.77
CA MET A 396 34.22 -27.65 -4.63
C MET A 396 33.62 -29.05 -4.56
N CYS A 397 33.24 -29.64 -5.70
CA CYS A 397 32.70 -30.99 -5.76
C CYS A 397 33.72 -32.02 -5.25
N ASP A 398 34.96 -31.94 -5.73
CA ASP A 398 36.03 -32.86 -5.36
C ASP A 398 36.41 -32.72 -3.88
N LYS A 399 36.56 -31.47 -3.41
CA LYS A 399 37.06 -31.18 -2.06
C LYS A 399 36.05 -31.49 -0.96
N TYR A 400 34.77 -31.21 -1.19
CA TYR A 400 33.72 -31.31 -0.17
C TYR A 400 32.76 -32.47 -0.39
N ARG A 401 33.01 -33.32 -1.40
CA ARG A 401 32.18 -34.49 -1.76
C ARG A 401 30.71 -34.12 -1.83
N LEU A 402 30.40 -33.05 -2.56
CA LEU A 402 29.03 -32.57 -2.73
C LEU A 402 28.20 -33.69 -3.36
N GLN A 403 27.16 -34.15 -2.65
CA GLN A 403 26.32 -35.25 -3.09
C GLN A 403 25.45 -34.84 -4.28
N ASN A 404 25.23 -35.78 -5.21
CA ASN A 404 24.15 -35.67 -6.18
C ASN A 404 22.83 -35.63 -5.40
N ASN A 405 22.02 -34.57 -5.60
CA ASN A 405 20.78 -34.25 -4.85
C ASN A 405 20.93 -33.47 -3.52
N CYS A 406 22.01 -32.72 -3.31
CA CYS A 406 22.00 -31.67 -2.28
C CYS A 406 21.55 -30.32 -2.84
N TRP A 407 21.07 -29.42 -1.97
CA TRP A 407 20.60 -28.08 -2.37
C TRP A 407 21.63 -27.29 -3.20
N ILE A 408 22.93 -27.44 -2.91
CA ILE A 408 23.99 -26.74 -3.62
C ILE A 408 24.12 -27.26 -5.07
N SER A 409 23.98 -28.57 -5.28
CA SER A 409 23.94 -29.18 -6.61
C SER A 409 22.71 -28.72 -7.41
N ASP A 410 21.55 -28.59 -6.75
CA ASP A 410 20.34 -28.02 -7.38
C ASP A 410 20.54 -26.55 -7.78
N MET A 411 21.23 -25.77 -6.95
CA MET A 411 21.59 -24.39 -7.26
C MET A 411 22.54 -24.31 -8.45
N TYR A 412 23.54 -25.18 -8.54
CA TYR A 412 24.43 -25.25 -9.70
C TYR A 412 23.66 -25.56 -11.00
N ASN A 413 22.71 -26.49 -10.96
CA ASN A 413 21.87 -26.83 -12.11
C ASN A 413 21.00 -25.64 -12.57
N GLN A 414 20.65 -24.73 -11.65
CA GLN A 414 19.86 -23.54 -11.91
C GLN A 414 20.69 -22.25 -12.03
N ARG A 415 22.02 -22.36 -12.23
CA ARG A 415 22.97 -21.22 -12.24
C ARG A 415 22.59 -20.07 -13.17
N ILE A 416 21.96 -20.37 -14.30
CA ILE A 416 21.50 -19.35 -15.26
C ILE A 416 20.50 -18.35 -14.67
N HIS A 417 19.80 -18.72 -13.58
CA HIS A 417 18.78 -17.88 -12.95
C HIS A 417 19.32 -17.02 -11.79
N TRP A 418 20.54 -17.23 -11.30
CA TRP A 418 21.01 -16.53 -10.10
C TRP A 418 22.50 -16.16 -10.10
N ALA A 419 23.34 -16.94 -10.75
CA ALA A 419 24.78 -16.76 -10.69
C ALA A 419 25.18 -15.49 -11.44
N LYS A 420 26.01 -14.66 -10.79
CA LYS A 420 26.45 -13.38 -11.35
C LYS A 420 27.09 -13.54 -12.73
N ALA A 421 27.92 -14.58 -12.92
CA ALA A 421 28.62 -14.86 -14.17
C ALA A 421 27.67 -15.04 -15.38
N PHE A 422 26.45 -15.51 -15.15
CA PHE A 422 25.45 -15.81 -16.19
C PHE A 422 24.41 -14.69 -16.37
N LEU A 423 24.51 -13.60 -15.61
CA LEU A 423 23.50 -12.52 -15.58
C LEU A 423 24.10 -11.14 -15.90
N LYS A 424 25.30 -11.11 -16.51
CA LYS A 424 26.07 -9.88 -16.72
C LYS A 424 25.50 -8.96 -17.79
N ASP A 425 24.79 -9.53 -18.74
CA ASP A 425 24.15 -8.92 -19.90
C ASP A 425 22.68 -8.55 -19.65
N VAL A 426 22.16 -8.88 -18.47
CA VAL A 426 20.75 -8.68 -18.12
C VAL A 426 20.60 -7.40 -17.32
N PHE A 427 19.86 -6.45 -17.88
CA PHE A 427 19.50 -5.22 -17.19
C PHE A 427 18.44 -5.49 -16.11
N LEU A 428 18.72 -5.05 -14.87
CA LEU A 428 17.94 -5.40 -13.67
C LEU A 428 17.65 -4.19 -12.76
N ALA A 429 17.91 -2.97 -13.24
CA ALA A 429 17.53 -1.73 -12.56
C ALA A 429 18.04 -1.59 -11.10
N GLY A 430 19.11 -2.32 -10.74
CA GLY A 430 19.58 -2.40 -9.35
C GLY A 430 18.63 -3.13 -8.39
N MET A 431 17.65 -3.89 -8.87
CA MET A 431 16.71 -4.71 -8.08
C MET A 431 17.34 -6.02 -7.56
N THR A 432 18.64 -6.24 -7.80
CA THR A 432 19.39 -7.45 -7.45
C THR A 432 19.92 -7.48 -6.01
N THR A 433 19.83 -6.36 -5.28
CA THR A 433 20.35 -6.25 -3.90
C THR A 433 19.30 -6.68 -2.86
N SER A 434 19.75 -7.28 -1.76
CA SER A 434 18.88 -7.79 -0.68
C SER A 434 17.98 -6.73 -0.03
N GLY A 435 18.22 -5.43 -0.26
CA GLY A 435 17.40 -4.34 0.25
C GLY A 435 16.15 -4.01 -0.59
N ARG A 436 16.00 -4.59 -1.80
CA ARG A 436 14.84 -4.34 -2.68
C ARG A 436 13.95 -5.55 -2.94
N SER A 437 14.31 -6.75 -2.51
CA SER A 437 13.30 -7.81 -2.29
C SER A 437 12.34 -7.46 -1.15
N GLU A 438 12.77 -6.58 -0.24
CA GLU A 438 11.90 -5.92 0.74
C GLU A 438 10.94 -4.91 0.09
N SER A 439 11.06 -4.62 -1.21
CA SER A 439 10.27 -3.57 -1.90
C SER A 439 8.77 -3.83 -1.91
N ILE A 440 8.34 -5.08 -2.07
CA ILE A 440 6.92 -5.44 -2.00
C ILE A 440 6.41 -5.26 -0.57
N ASN A 441 7.23 -5.64 0.41
CA ASN A 441 6.89 -5.42 1.81
C ASN A 441 6.81 -3.94 2.14
N SER A 442 7.82 -3.15 1.78
CA SER A 442 7.85 -1.72 2.02
C SER A 442 6.76 -0.98 1.26
N PHE A 443 6.36 -1.47 0.07
CA PHE A 443 5.30 -0.85 -0.73
C PHE A 443 4.00 -0.74 0.07
N PHE A 444 3.59 -1.84 0.69
CA PHE A 444 2.34 -1.97 1.43
C PHE A 444 2.54 -1.98 2.96
N ASP A 445 3.77 -1.74 3.44
CA ASP A 445 4.07 -1.69 4.88
C ASP A 445 3.29 -0.54 5.54
N GLY A 446 2.68 -0.83 6.68
CA GLY A 446 1.81 0.13 7.37
C GLY A 446 0.37 0.22 6.83
N PHE A 447 0.06 -0.34 5.65
CA PHE A 447 -1.28 -0.32 5.06
C PHE A 447 -2.09 -1.59 5.34
N VAL A 448 -1.49 -2.78 5.21
CA VAL A 448 -2.21 -4.07 5.26
C VAL A 448 -1.55 -5.09 6.20
N ASN A 449 -2.34 -6.00 6.77
CA ASN A 449 -1.87 -7.14 7.58
C ASN A 449 -2.75 -8.39 7.36
N SER A 450 -2.36 -9.53 7.92
CA SER A 450 -3.07 -10.82 7.78
C SER A 450 -4.51 -10.84 8.32
N LYS A 451 -4.91 -9.83 9.12
CA LYS A 451 -6.27 -9.70 9.65
C LYS A 451 -7.13 -8.70 8.86
N THR A 452 -6.56 -8.02 7.87
CA THR A 452 -7.28 -7.09 6.99
C THR A 452 -8.29 -7.88 6.16
N MET A 453 -9.56 -7.46 6.17
CA MET A 453 -10.63 -8.05 5.35
C MET A 453 -10.48 -7.62 3.89
N LEU A 454 -11.03 -8.35 2.92
CA LEU A 454 -10.78 -8.06 1.49
C LEU A 454 -11.30 -6.69 1.04
N ASN A 455 -12.45 -6.27 1.55
CA ASN A 455 -13.03 -4.96 1.30
C ASN A 455 -12.18 -3.82 1.90
N GLU A 456 -11.54 -4.05 3.05
CA GLU A 456 -10.59 -3.09 3.63
C GLU A 456 -9.25 -3.12 2.87
N PHE A 457 -8.82 -4.30 2.43
CA PHE A 457 -7.60 -4.51 1.67
C PHE A 457 -7.58 -3.68 0.40
N VAL A 458 -8.66 -3.68 -0.40
CA VAL A 458 -8.68 -2.92 -1.67
C VAL A 458 -8.61 -1.41 -1.44
N MET A 459 -9.25 -0.91 -0.38
CA MET A 459 -9.17 0.50 -0.01
C MET A 459 -7.76 0.89 0.46
N GLN A 460 -7.09 0.01 1.21
CA GLN A 460 -5.70 0.22 1.64
C GLN A 460 -4.72 0.07 0.49
N TYR A 461 -5.00 -0.84 -0.45
CA TYR A 461 -4.23 -1.02 -1.69
C TYR A 461 -4.21 0.28 -2.49
N ASP A 462 -5.38 0.89 -2.71
CA ASP A 462 -5.50 2.17 -3.42
C ASP A 462 -4.70 3.28 -2.73
N LYS A 463 -4.79 3.36 -1.40
CA LYS A 463 -4.04 4.35 -0.62
C LYS A 463 -2.53 4.14 -0.70
N ALA A 464 -2.08 2.89 -0.69
CA ALA A 464 -0.67 2.57 -0.86
C ALA A 464 -0.19 2.99 -2.26
N VAL A 465 -0.97 2.71 -3.30
CA VAL A 465 -0.66 3.14 -4.68
C VAL A 465 -0.60 4.67 -4.77
N GLU A 466 -1.59 5.37 -4.22
CA GLU A 466 -1.64 6.84 -4.28
C GLU A 466 -0.50 7.50 -3.50
N SER A 467 -0.17 6.98 -2.31
CA SER A 467 0.99 7.45 -1.55
C SER A 467 2.30 7.33 -2.34
N ARG A 468 2.45 6.26 -3.13
CA ARG A 468 3.65 6.05 -3.96
C ARG A 468 3.69 6.98 -5.16
N ARG A 469 2.54 7.30 -5.75
CA ARG A 469 2.40 8.30 -6.81
C ARG A 469 2.73 9.71 -6.32
N ALA A 470 2.21 10.09 -5.15
CA ALA A 470 2.55 11.36 -4.53
C ALA A 470 4.06 11.48 -4.22
N ALA A 471 4.68 10.39 -3.74
CA ALA A 471 6.12 10.34 -3.50
C ALA A 471 6.97 10.42 -4.79
N GLU A 472 6.47 9.92 -5.91
CA GLU A 472 7.10 10.09 -7.24
C GLU A 472 6.99 11.54 -7.72
N GLU A 473 5.81 12.16 -7.57
CA GLU A 473 5.56 13.56 -7.97
C GLU A 473 6.37 14.56 -7.15
N ASP A 474 6.52 14.32 -5.84
CA ASP A 474 7.40 15.10 -4.98
C ASP A 474 8.88 15.02 -5.42
N GLU A 475 9.37 13.83 -5.82
CA GLU A 475 10.74 13.68 -6.33
C GLU A 475 10.92 14.27 -7.75
N ASP A 476 9.89 14.23 -8.59
CA ASP A 476 9.85 14.96 -9.87
C ASP A 476 9.97 16.46 -9.63
N PHE A 477 9.14 17.01 -8.74
CA PHE A 477 9.15 18.42 -8.37
C PHE A 477 10.52 18.84 -7.82
N LYS A 478 11.10 18.06 -6.91
CA LYS A 478 12.45 18.32 -6.38
C LYS A 478 13.50 18.28 -7.48
N THR A 479 13.41 17.34 -8.41
CA THR A 479 14.37 17.23 -9.53
C THR A 479 14.28 18.44 -10.47
N MET A 480 13.08 18.91 -10.78
CA MET A 480 12.85 20.08 -11.63
C MET A 480 13.29 21.40 -10.99
N ASN A 481 13.08 21.55 -9.67
CA ASN A 481 13.21 22.84 -8.99
C ASN A 481 14.48 23.02 -8.15
N SER A 482 15.36 22.03 -8.11
CA SER A 482 16.66 22.12 -7.43
C SER A 482 17.82 21.98 -8.44
N ARG A 483 19.05 22.34 -8.04
CA ARG A 483 20.27 22.03 -8.80
C ARG A 483 21.05 20.89 -8.14
N PRO A 484 21.75 20.03 -8.91
CA PRO A 484 22.56 18.96 -8.33
C PRO A 484 23.70 19.58 -7.52
N ILE A 485 23.95 19.05 -6.32
CA ILE A 485 25.15 19.40 -5.57
C ILE A 485 26.29 18.52 -6.09
N LEU A 486 27.24 19.08 -6.81
CA LEU A 486 28.40 18.35 -7.32
C LEU A 486 29.44 18.11 -6.20
N SER A 487 30.23 17.05 -6.31
CA SER A 487 31.40 16.77 -5.45
C SER A 487 32.71 17.28 -6.05
N SER A 488 32.74 17.53 -7.35
CA SER A 488 33.88 18.04 -8.10
C SER A 488 33.42 18.95 -9.25
N LEU A 489 34.34 19.71 -9.83
CA LEU A 489 34.09 20.52 -11.03
C LEU A 489 34.34 19.73 -12.34
N HIS A 490 34.28 18.38 -12.28
CA HIS A 490 34.58 17.55 -13.44
C HIS A 490 33.38 17.46 -14.39
N PRO A 491 33.54 17.65 -15.71
CA PRO A 491 32.38 17.74 -16.60
C PRO A 491 31.58 16.44 -16.74
N ILE A 492 32.20 15.27 -16.55
CA ILE A 492 31.48 13.98 -16.41
C ILE A 492 30.42 14.03 -15.29
N GLU A 493 30.77 14.59 -14.13
CA GLU A 493 29.84 14.67 -13.00
C GLU A 493 28.76 15.72 -13.24
N GLU A 494 29.15 16.89 -13.78
CA GLU A 494 28.22 17.94 -14.18
C GLU A 494 27.19 17.41 -15.19
N LYS A 495 27.64 16.71 -16.23
CA LYS A 495 26.76 16.15 -17.25
C LYS A 495 25.79 15.11 -16.69
N ALA A 496 26.25 14.27 -15.77
CA ALA A 496 25.39 13.33 -15.07
C ALA A 496 24.33 14.05 -14.22
N GLY A 497 24.70 15.15 -13.55
CA GLY A 497 23.82 15.97 -12.73
C GLY A 497 22.74 16.74 -13.50
N GLU A 498 23.03 17.09 -14.76
CA GLU A 498 22.06 17.68 -15.70
C GLU A 498 21.02 16.67 -16.19
N CYS A 499 21.45 15.42 -16.43
CA CYS A 499 20.62 14.45 -17.14
C CYS A 499 19.82 13.52 -16.22
N TYR A 500 20.42 13.07 -15.11
CA TYR A 500 19.78 12.12 -14.20
C TYR A 500 18.81 12.79 -13.25
N THR A 501 17.79 12.03 -12.84
CA THR A 501 16.99 12.38 -11.67
C THR A 501 17.85 12.50 -10.42
N ARG A 502 17.42 13.27 -9.41
CA ARG A 502 18.23 13.55 -8.21
C ARG A 502 18.70 12.27 -7.50
N LYS A 503 17.79 11.31 -7.28
CA LYS A 503 18.10 10.03 -6.65
C LYS A 503 19.12 9.22 -7.43
N ILE A 504 19.02 9.20 -8.76
CA ILE A 504 19.95 8.46 -9.61
C ILE A 504 21.30 9.18 -9.68
N PHE A 505 21.30 10.51 -9.72
CA PHE A 505 22.52 11.31 -9.62
C PHE A 505 23.25 11.06 -8.30
N ASP A 506 22.56 10.96 -7.17
CA ASP A 506 23.20 10.63 -5.88
C ASP A 506 23.89 9.25 -5.91
N MET A 507 23.27 8.27 -6.58
CA MET A 507 23.89 6.95 -6.81
C MET A 507 25.13 7.05 -7.69
N PHE A 508 25.07 7.84 -8.77
CA PHE A 508 26.21 8.10 -9.64
C PHE A 508 27.34 8.84 -8.90
N LYS A 509 27.01 9.89 -8.15
CA LYS A 509 27.92 10.72 -7.36
C LYS A 509 28.70 9.89 -6.35
N LYS A 510 28.06 8.90 -5.72
CA LYS A 510 28.76 7.95 -4.84
C LYS A 510 29.85 7.17 -5.60
N GLU A 511 29.53 6.64 -6.78
CA GLU A 511 30.51 5.93 -7.61
C GLU A 511 31.62 6.86 -8.10
N TRP A 512 31.27 8.09 -8.47
CA TRP A 512 32.22 9.12 -8.87
C TRP A 512 33.21 9.47 -7.74
N THR A 513 32.70 9.74 -6.54
CA THR A 513 33.52 10.08 -5.36
C THR A 513 34.46 8.93 -5.00
N GLU A 514 33.97 7.68 -5.03
CA GLU A 514 34.81 6.50 -4.79
C GLU A 514 35.87 6.31 -5.89
N ALA A 515 35.54 6.62 -7.15
CA ALA A 515 36.49 6.57 -8.25
C ALA A 515 37.63 7.58 -8.07
N THR A 516 37.31 8.80 -7.62
CA THR A 516 38.32 9.87 -7.52
C THR A 516 39.18 9.82 -6.27
N SER A 517 38.70 9.21 -5.18
CA SER A 517 39.37 9.24 -3.87
C SER A 517 40.18 7.97 -3.56
N ASN A 518 39.70 6.79 -3.98
CA ASN A 518 40.13 5.53 -3.36
C ASN A 518 40.61 4.46 -4.35
N LEU A 519 40.64 4.73 -5.66
CA LEU A 519 41.05 3.75 -6.68
C LEU A 519 42.44 4.00 -7.25
N THR A 520 43.11 2.90 -7.58
CA THR A 520 44.34 2.83 -8.36
C THR A 520 44.20 1.77 -9.47
N HIS A 521 45.21 1.64 -10.33
CA HIS A 521 45.18 0.66 -11.41
C HIS A 521 46.56 0.07 -11.75
N GLU A 522 46.51 -1.06 -12.46
CA GLU A 522 47.63 -1.66 -13.20
C GLU A 522 47.24 -1.75 -14.68
N THR A 523 48.18 -1.56 -15.59
CA THR A 523 47.92 -1.75 -17.03
C THR A 523 48.24 -3.20 -17.39
N ILE A 524 47.24 -3.94 -17.89
CA ILE A 524 47.38 -5.37 -18.24
C ILE A 524 47.77 -5.50 -19.70
N ILE A 525 47.02 -4.84 -20.59
CA ILE A 525 47.22 -4.88 -22.04
C ILE A 525 47.20 -3.45 -22.53
N LYS A 526 48.19 -3.11 -23.37
CA LYS A 526 48.27 -1.82 -24.05
C LYS A 526 48.26 -2.06 -25.57
N GLY A 527 47.07 -2.21 -26.13
CA GLY A 527 46.86 -2.30 -27.57
C GLY A 527 46.66 -0.92 -28.21
N THR A 528 46.63 -0.89 -29.53
CA THR A 528 46.31 0.30 -30.34
C THR A 528 44.82 0.60 -30.36
N GLU A 529 43.97 -0.44 -30.37
CA GLU A 529 42.50 -0.30 -30.40
C GLU A 529 41.85 -0.43 -29.01
N GLU A 530 42.44 -1.24 -28.11
CA GLU A 530 41.94 -1.43 -26.76
C GLU A 530 43.04 -1.45 -25.71
N ILE A 531 42.72 -0.97 -24.51
CA ILE A 531 43.60 -1.00 -23.35
C ILE A 531 42.83 -1.58 -22.17
N LYS A 532 43.44 -2.58 -21.52
CA LYS A 532 42.87 -3.25 -20.36
C LYS A 532 43.60 -2.84 -19.09
N TYR A 533 42.81 -2.42 -18.11
CA TYR A 533 43.26 -2.07 -16.77
C TYR A 533 42.77 -3.07 -15.76
N ARG A 534 43.56 -3.30 -14.72
CA ARG A 534 43.10 -3.88 -13.45
C ARG A 534 42.93 -2.73 -12.48
N VAL A 535 41.71 -2.44 -12.04
CA VAL A 535 41.38 -1.30 -11.17
C VAL A 535 40.90 -1.79 -9.81
N GLY A 536 41.43 -1.22 -8.74
CA GLY A 536 41.04 -1.58 -7.38
C GLY A 536 41.63 -0.64 -6.33
N GLN A 537 41.51 -1.02 -5.06
CA GLN A 537 42.00 -0.22 -3.94
C GLN A 537 43.35 -0.77 -3.46
N LEU A 538 44.30 0.10 -3.11
CA LEU A 538 45.65 -0.29 -2.67
C LEU A 538 45.68 -1.28 -1.49
N LYS A 539 44.75 -1.10 -0.54
CA LYS A 539 44.67 -1.93 0.69
C LYS A 539 43.76 -3.16 0.53
N VAL A 540 43.27 -3.43 -0.67
CA VAL A 540 42.38 -4.57 -0.95
C VAL A 540 43.12 -5.57 -1.83
N GLU A 541 42.98 -6.86 -1.52
CA GLU A 541 43.62 -7.94 -2.28
C GLU A 541 43.28 -7.83 -3.77
N LYS A 542 44.28 -8.12 -4.63
CA LYS A 542 44.16 -8.01 -6.09
C LYS A 542 43.07 -8.90 -6.69
N THR A 543 42.66 -9.94 -5.98
CA THR A 543 41.56 -10.85 -6.34
C THR A 543 40.20 -10.14 -6.43
N TYR A 544 40.02 -9.01 -5.73
CA TYR A 544 38.79 -8.21 -5.77
C TYR A 544 38.83 -7.05 -6.77
N TRP A 545 39.98 -6.83 -7.40
CA TRP A 545 40.14 -5.78 -8.41
C TRP A 545 39.38 -6.17 -9.68
N ARG A 546 38.94 -5.16 -10.44
CA ARG A 546 38.11 -5.36 -11.62
C ARG A 546 38.87 -5.05 -12.89
N THR A 547 38.63 -5.85 -13.91
CA THR A 547 39.19 -5.61 -15.23
C THR A 547 38.32 -4.60 -15.96
N VAL A 548 38.90 -3.50 -16.41
CA VAL A 548 38.24 -2.46 -17.20
C VAL A 548 38.87 -2.42 -18.58
N THR A 549 38.05 -2.58 -19.61
CA THR A 549 38.48 -2.47 -21.02
C THR A 549 38.03 -1.12 -21.54
N PHE A 550 38.98 -0.35 -22.06
CA PHE A 550 38.77 0.94 -22.70
C PHE A 550 39.11 0.79 -24.19
N ARG A 551 38.14 1.06 -25.07
CA ARG A 551 38.32 0.95 -26.52
C ARG A 551 38.34 2.33 -27.17
N PHE A 552 39.26 2.51 -28.10
CA PHE A 552 39.36 3.69 -28.94
C PHE A 552 38.53 3.43 -30.21
N SER A 553 37.30 3.93 -30.20
CA SER A 553 36.41 3.97 -31.38
C SER A 553 35.90 5.39 -31.59
N ASN A 554 35.17 5.64 -32.68
CA ASN A 554 34.53 6.94 -32.94
C ASN A 554 33.71 7.44 -31.74
N GLU A 555 33.11 6.51 -30.98
CA GLU A 555 32.56 6.77 -29.65
C GLU A 555 33.42 6.12 -28.57
N VAL A 556 33.64 6.81 -27.44
CA VAL A 556 34.39 6.27 -26.30
C VAL A 556 33.63 5.11 -25.66
N SER A 557 34.20 3.91 -25.64
CA SER A 557 33.59 2.73 -25.00
C SER A 557 34.44 2.23 -23.83
N VAL A 558 33.83 2.11 -22.66
CA VAL A 558 34.40 1.55 -21.44
C VAL A 558 33.49 0.47 -20.84
N THR A 559 34.05 -0.72 -20.62
CA THR A 559 33.33 -1.85 -20.01
C THR A 559 34.11 -2.38 -18.81
N CYS A 560 33.41 -2.87 -17.79
CA CYS A 560 34.05 -3.38 -16.57
C CYS A 560 33.55 -4.77 -16.21
N SER A 561 34.42 -5.65 -15.71
CA SER A 561 34.08 -7.00 -15.28
C SER A 561 33.03 -7.07 -14.16
N CYS A 562 32.75 -5.95 -13.47
CA CYS A 562 31.68 -5.87 -12.49
C CYS A 562 30.27 -5.78 -13.11
N SER A 563 30.16 -5.43 -14.40
CA SER A 563 28.92 -5.33 -15.17
C SER A 563 27.84 -4.42 -14.57
N LYS A 564 28.24 -3.39 -13.80
CA LYS A 564 27.29 -2.51 -13.12
C LYS A 564 26.47 -1.65 -14.09
N TYR A 565 27.06 -1.24 -15.20
CA TYR A 565 26.32 -0.45 -16.19
C TYR A 565 25.30 -1.33 -16.92
N GLU A 566 25.68 -2.54 -17.29
CA GLU A 566 24.84 -3.51 -17.98
C GLU A 566 23.66 -3.95 -17.09
N THR A 567 23.90 -4.12 -15.79
CA THR A 567 22.88 -4.58 -14.83
C THR A 567 22.07 -3.46 -14.17
N CYS A 568 22.61 -2.25 -13.99
CA CYS A 568 21.96 -1.15 -13.29
C CYS A 568 21.80 0.13 -14.13
N GLY A 569 22.52 0.26 -15.23
CA GLY A 569 22.45 1.43 -16.12
C GLY A 569 23.24 2.64 -15.64
N ILE A 570 24.14 2.44 -14.67
CA ILE A 570 24.98 3.48 -14.09
C ILE A 570 26.43 2.98 -14.14
N LEU A 571 27.33 3.79 -14.67
CA LEU A 571 28.76 3.47 -14.72
C LEU A 571 29.31 3.23 -13.31
N CYS A 572 30.09 2.15 -13.14
CA CYS A 572 30.78 1.89 -11.89
C CYS A 572 31.98 2.82 -11.69
N LYS A 573 32.40 2.94 -10.42
CA LYS A 573 33.63 3.62 -10.02
C LYS A 573 34.87 3.21 -10.82
N HIS A 574 34.99 1.94 -11.23
CA HIS A 574 36.13 1.47 -12.01
C HIS A 574 36.14 2.05 -13.43
N CYS A 575 34.98 2.10 -14.11
CA CYS A 575 34.85 2.74 -15.42
C CYS A 575 35.14 4.24 -15.30
N LEU A 576 34.54 4.91 -14.32
CA LEU A 576 34.71 6.35 -14.10
C LEU A 576 36.16 6.72 -13.81
N TYR A 577 36.87 5.90 -13.03
CA TYR A 577 38.31 6.06 -12.79
C TYR A 577 39.11 6.02 -14.10
N VAL A 578 38.84 5.03 -14.96
CA VAL A 578 39.55 4.89 -16.25
C VAL A 578 39.20 6.03 -17.19
N MET A 579 37.95 6.47 -17.25
CA MET A 579 37.54 7.63 -18.05
C MET A 579 38.27 8.90 -17.62
N LYS A 580 38.34 9.15 -16.31
CA LYS A 580 39.13 10.27 -15.75
C LYS A 580 40.60 10.16 -16.13
N LYS A 581 41.20 8.98 -15.95
CA LYS A 581 42.60 8.72 -16.31
C LYS A 581 42.86 8.96 -17.81
N ARG A 582 41.89 8.66 -18.66
CA ARG A 582 41.96 8.84 -20.11
C ARG A 582 41.49 10.21 -20.58
N HIS A 583 41.28 11.15 -19.65
CA HIS A 583 40.89 12.52 -19.95
C HIS A 583 39.63 12.60 -20.84
N VAL A 584 38.68 11.70 -20.61
CA VAL A 584 37.38 11.79 -21.28
C VAL A 584 36.70 13.08 -20.82
N GLU A 585 36.40 13.95 -21.78
CA GLU A 585 35.98 15.33 -21.51
C GLU A 585 34.61 15.40 -20.83
N THR A 586 33.65 14.61 -21.29
CA THR A 586 32.27 14.59 -20.78
C THR A 586 31.70 13.17 -20.75
N LEU A 587 30.59 12.97 -20.03
CA LEU A 587 29.91 11.69 -19.99
C LEU A 587 29.28 11.39 -21.38
N PRO A 588 29.69 10.31 -22.08
CA PRO A 588 29.11 9.97 -23.38
C PRO A 588 27.61 9.68 -23.25
N SER A 589 26.83 10.18 -24.22
CA SER A 589 25.37 10.12 -24.19
C SER A 589 24.81 8.69 -24.16
N HIS A 590 25.47 7.73 -24.81
CA HIS A 590 25.04 6.33 -24.78
C HIS A 590 25.13 5.70 -23.38
N TYR A 591 25.94 6.25 -22.45
CA TYR A 591 25.94 5.83 -21.05
C TYR A 591 24.81 6.45 -20.21
N ILE A 592 24.04 7.38 -20.76
CA ILE A 592 22.89 8.03 -20.10
C ILE A 592 21.62 7.31 -20.53
N LEU A 593 21.16 6.35 -19.72
CA LEU A 593 19.92 5.65 -20.04
C LEU A 593 18.72 6.58 -19.88
N HIS A 594 17.89 6.67 -20.93
CA HIS A 594 16.68 7.49 -20.96
C HIS A 594 15.79 7.28 -19.73
N ARG A 595 15.64 6.03 -19.27
CA ARG A 595 14.81 5.67 -18.11
C ARG A 595 15.22 6.33 -16.79
N TRP A 596 16.46 6.81 -16.66
CA TRP A 596 16.97 7.45 -15.45
C TRP A 596 16.90 8.96 -15.53
N THR A 597 16.35 9.48 -16.63
CA THR A 597 16.11 10.91 -16.84
C THR A 597 14.66 11.24 -16.50
N LEU A 598 14.42 12.50 -16.19
CA LEU A 598 13.07 13.00 -15.93
C LEU A 598 12.13 12.82 -17.13
N ASN A 599 12.69 12.85 -18.34
CA ASN A 599 11.95 12.68 -19.59
C ASN A 599 11.33 11.28 -19.73
N ALA A 600 11.79 10.27 -18.99
CA ALA A 600 11.22 8.93 -19.00
C ALA A 600 9.71 8.90 -18.73
N ARG A 601 9.20 9.86 -17.93
CA ARG A 601 7.77 9.99 -17.62
C ARG A 601 6.98 10.66 -18.75
N TYR A 602 7.56 11.71 -19.33
CA TYR A 602 6.87 12.66 -20.20
C TYR A 602 6.93 12.29 -21.68
N THR A 603 8.06 11.78 -22.17
CA THR A 603 8.21 11.29 -23.55
C THR A 603 7.77 9.83 -23.66
N VAL A 604 6.49 9.60 -23.92
CA VAL A 604 6.08 8.32 -24.53
C VAL A 604 6.40 8.46 -26.02
N GLY A 605 7.43 7.75 -26.48
CA GLY A 605 7.69 7.59 -27.92
C GLY A 605 8.19 8.84 -28.65
N ASN A 606 9.40 9.33 -28.30
CA ASN A 606 10.21 10.05 -29.31
C ASN A 606 10.83 9.09 -30.34
N SER A 607 10.76 7.78 -30.11
CA SER A 607 10.82 6.83 -31.22
C SER A 607 9.57 7.06 -32.05
N ARG A 608 9.73 7.54 -33.29
CA ARG A 608 8.71 7.42 -34.33
C ARG A 608 8.09 6.03 -34.15
N ILE A 609 6.78 5.92 -33.96
CA ILE A 609 6.08 4.64 -34.04
C ILE A 609 6.47 4.10 -35.41
N GLY A 610 7.42 3.16 -35.45
CA GLY A 610 7.88 2.59 -36.69
C GLY A 610 6.71 1.81 -37.27
N LEU A 611 6.50 1.90 -38.58
CA LEU A 611 5.59 0.99 -39.29
C LEU A 611 5.98 -0.51 -39.11
N GLU A 612 7.07 -0.80 -38.41
CA GLU A 612 7.54 -2.13 -38.04
C GLU A 612 6.73 -2.78 -36.89
N GLU A 613 5.84 -2.05 -36.18
CA GLU A 613 4.88 -2.62 -35.21
C GLU A 613 3.50 -2.97 -35.84
N ILE A 614 3.41 -2.99 -37.17
CA ILE A 614 2.26 -3.51 -37.91
C ILE A 614 2.44 -5.03 -37.98
N ASN A 615 1.60 -5.77 -37.25
CA ASN A 615 1.53 -7.23 -37.44
C ASN A 615 1.14 -7.53 -38.90
N ASN A 616 1.47 -8.73 -39.38
CA ASN A 616 1.27 -9.22 -40.77
C ASN A 616 -0.17 -9.12 -41.34
N GLU A 617 -1.11 -8.51 -40.65
CA GLU A 617 -2.53 -8.40 -41.01
C GLU A 617 -3.05 -6.96 -40.98
N ASN A 618 -2.33 -5.95 -41.48
CA ASN A 618 -2.86 -4.56 -41.66
C ASN A 618 -3.50 -3.89 -40.42
N GLU A 619 -3.42 -4.46 -39.22
CA GLU A 619 -4.05 -3.97 -37.99
C GLU A 619 -3.04 -3.24 -37.10
N VAL A 620 -3.46 -2.10 -36.56
CA VAL A 620 -2.68 -1.29 -35.62
C VAL A 620 -2.65 -2.00 -34.27
N SER A 621 -1.45 -2.24 -33.71
CA SER A 621 -1.32 -2.95 -32.42
C SER A 621 -2.03 -2.21 -31.28
N ALA A 622 -2.54 -2.96 -30.29
CA ALA A 622 -3.15 -2.38 -29.08
C ALA A 622 -2.19 -1.45 -28.32
N TYR A 623 -0.89 -1.74 -28.36
CA TYR A 623 0.16 -0.88 -27.79
C TYR A 623 0.28 0.44 -28.54
N THR A 624 0.27 0.39 -29.88
CA THR A 624 0.30 1.58 -30.73
C THR A 624 -0.93 2.47 -30.47
N LEU A 625 -2.13 1.88 -30.41
CA LEU A 625 -3.37 2.60 -30.07
C LEU A 625 -3.27 3.26 -28.68
N TRP A 626 -2.72 2.54 -27.70
CA TRP A 626 -2.50 3.08 -26.36
C TRP A 626 -1.53 4.28 -26.36
N CYS A 627 -0.39 4.15 -27.03
CA CYS A 627 0.61 5.23 -27.13
C CYS A 627 0.03 6.48 -27.78
N VAL A 628 -0.73 6.32 -28.87
CA VAL A 628 -1.39 7.45 -29.55
C VAL A 628 -2.42 8.11 -28.63
N ARG A 629 -3.28 7.34 -27.95
CA ARG A 629 -4.25 7.88 -26.97
C ARG A 629 -3.57 8.61 -25.83
N SER A 630 -2.52 8.03 -25.25
CA SER A 630 -1.73 8.62 -24.17
C SER A 630 -1.07 9.94 -24.60
N ASN A 631 -0.50 9.99 -25.81
CA ASN A 631 0.09 11.21 -26.35
C ASN A 631 -0.95 12.31 -26.60
N PHE A 632 -2.14 11.97 -27.10
CA PHE A 632 -3.25 12.94 -27.22
C PHE A 632 -3.69 13.47 -25.87
N ALA A 633 -3.90 12.60 -24.88
CA ALA A 633 -4.29 13.02 -23.53
C ALA A 633 -3.25 13.98 -22.91
N LYS A 634 -1.96 13.67 -23.03
CA LYS A 634 -0.87 14.55 -22.58
C LYS A 634 -0.88 15.90 -23.28
N LEU A 635 -1.08 15.90 -24.60
CA LEU A 635 -1.10 17.14 -25.38
C LEU A 635 -2.29 18.02 -24.98
N ILE A 636 -3.46 17.43 -24.72
CA ILE A 636 -4.64 18.14 -24.19
C ILE A 636 -4.33 18.76 -22.83
N GLU A 637 -3.75 18.00 -21.90
CA GLU A 637 -3.38 18.49 -20.57
C GLU A 637 -2.35 19.61 -20.64
N GLN A 638 -1.34 19.50 -21.51
CA GLN A 638 -0.32 20.54 -21.70
C GLN A 638 -0.88 21.81 -22.33
N ALA A 639 -1.81 21.66 -23.28
CA ALA A 639 -2.44 22.78 -23.97
C ALA A 639 -3.60 23.40 -23.16
N ARG A 640 -4.04 22.78 -22.05
CA ARG A 640 -5.23 23.15 -21.25
C ARG A 640 -5.34 24.65 -20.97
N ASP A 641 -4.23 25.27 -20.61
CA ASP A 641 -4.20 26.69 -20.19
C ASP A 641 -3.95 27.66 -21.36
N SER A 642 -3.85 27.14 -22.60
CA SER A 642 -3.61 27.89 -23.83
C SER A 642 -4.75 27.68 -24.84
N PRO A 643 -5.73 28.61 -24.91
CA PRO A 643 -6.84 28.53 -25.86
C PRO A 643 -6.39 28.38 -27.32
N LEU A 644 -5.26 29.01 -27.70
CA LEU A 644 -4.71 28.94 -29.04
C LEU A 644 -4.17 27.54 -29.38
N GLU A 645 -3.51 26.87 -28.43
CA GLU A 645 -2.96 25.53 -28.63
C GLU A 645 -4.08 24.48 -28.70
N ILE A 646 -5.09 24.59 -27.84
CA ILE A 646 -6.28 23.73 -27.91
C ILE A 646 -7.03 23.93 -29.24
N GLN A 647 -7.19 25.18 -29.71
CA GLN A 647 -7.82 25.44 -31.00
C GLN A 647 -7.03 24.82 -32.15
N LYS A 648 -5.69 24.95 -32.16
CA LYS A 648 -4.82 24.31 -33.16
C LYS A 648 -4.96 22.78 -33.13
N LEU A 649 -4.97 22.18 -31.95
CA LEU A 649 -5.14 20.74 -31.78
C LEU A 649 -6.49 20.26 -32.30
N ASN A 650 -7.57 20.96 -31.94
CA ASN A 650 -8.92 20.63 -32.39
C ASN A 650 -9.05 20.70 -33.92
N ASN A 651 -8.49 21.74 -34.55
CA ASN A 651 -8.49 21.87 -36.01
C ASN A 651 -7.73 20.72 -36.69
N LEU A 652 -6.60 20.31 -36.14
CA LEU A 652 -5.82 19.18 -36.65
C LEU A 652 -6.57 17.85 -36.52
N LEU A 653 -7.27 17.64 -35.40
CA LEU A 653 -8.12 16.47 -35.18
C LEU A 653 -9.30 16.42 -36.16
N ILE A 654 -10.00 17.54 -36.36
CA ILE A 654 -11.10 17.64 -37.33
C ILE A 654 -10.60 17.33 -38.75
N SER A 655 -9.46 17.91 -39.15
CA SER A 655 -8.85 17.62 -40.46
C SER A 655 -8.57 16.12 -40.66
N LEU A 656 -8.08 15.42 -39.63
CA LEU A 656 -7.83 13.98 -39.70
C LEU A 656 -9.12 13.17 -39.77
N LEU A 657 -10.17 13.58 -39.06
CA LEU A 657 -11.49 12.96 -39.11
C LEU A 657 -12.14 13.15 -40.48
N ASP A 658 -12.02 14.34 -41.06
CA ASP A 658 -12.53 14.67 -42.40
C ASP A 658 -11.79 13.86 -43.47
N ASP A 659 -10.46 13.72 -43.38
CA ASP A 659 -9.67 12.86 -44.27
C ASP A 659 -10.11 11.39 -44.21
N GLN A 660 -10.49 10.88 -43.03
CA GLN A 660 -11.04 9.53 -42.89
C GLN A 660 -12.45 9.40 -43.46
N ALA A 661 -13.31 10.39 -43.24
CA ALA A 661 -14.66 10.42 -43.79
C ALA A 661 -14.62 10.45 -45.33
N ASN A 662 -13.68 11.19 -45.91
CA ASN A 662 -13.48 11.28 -47.35
C ASN A 662 -12.93 9.98 -47.98
N ARG A 663 -12.25 9.12 -47.21
CA ARG A 663 -11.77 7.80 -47.66
C ARG A 663 -12.86 6.71 -47.64
N LYS A 664 -13.95 6.88 -46.88
CA LYS A 664 -15.06 5.92 -46.79
C LYS A 664 -16.23 6.34 -47.68
N LYS A 665 -16.15 6.09 -49.00
CA LYS A 665 -17.33 6.04 -49.89
C LYS A 665 -17.80 4.58 -50.07
N PRO A 666 -19.11 4.33 -50.30
CA PRO A 666 -19.75 3.08 -49.91
C PRO A 666 -19.42 1.92 -50.86
N ILE A 667 -18.78 0.88 -50.33
CA ILE A 667 -18.84 -0.45 -50.93
C ILE A 667 -20.10 -1.11 -50.35
N ALA A 668 -21.07 -1.36 -51.23
CA ALA A 668 -22.23 -2.17 -50.93
C ALA A 668 -21.85 -3.66 -50.96
N ASN A 669 -22.45 -4.39 -50.02
CA ASN A 669 -22.58 -5.84 -49.88
C ASN A 669 -21.46 -6.62 -49.16
N GLU A 670 -21.92 -7.28 -48.09
CA GLU A 670 -21.41 -8.47 -47.39
C GLU A 670 -20.05 -8.30 -46.67
N SER A 671 -19.85 -8.67 -45.42
CA SER A 671 -20.61 -9.43 -44.42
C SER A 671 -20.39 -8.75 -43.05
N GLN A 672 -21.35 -8.86 -42.13
CA GLN A 672 -21.17 -8.45 -40.74
C GLN A 672 -20.07 -9.31 -40.11
N ASP A 673 -18.82 -8.87 -40.21
CA ASP A 673 -17.76 -9.33 -39.33
C ASP A 673 -17.49 -8.23 -38.31
N SER A 674 -17.99 -8.49 -37.10
CA SER A 674 -17.96 -7.56 -35.99
C SER A 674 -16.53 -7.43 -35.50
N CYS A 675 -15.84 -6.37 -35.93
CA CYS A 675 -14.73 -5.79 -35.17
C CYS A 675 -15.33 -5.36 -33.83
N ALA A 676 -15.26 -6.27 -32.86
CA ALA A 676 -15.80 -6.08 -31.53
C ALA A 676 -15.14 -4.86 -30.91
N ARG A 677 -15.92 -3.80 -30.80
CA ARG A 677 -15.70 -2.72 -29.84
C ARG A 677 -15.31 -3.41 -28.53
N ILE A 678 -14.10 -3.18 -28.03
CA ILE A 678 -13.79 -3.41 -26.62
C ILE A 678 -14.52 -2.32 -25.84
N LEU A 679 -15.85 -2.46 -25.78
CA LEU A 679 -16.72 -1.84 -24.81
C LEU A 679 -16.79 -2.83 -23.65
N GLN A 680 -15.81 -2.79 -22.73
CA GLN A 680 -15.99 -3.41 -21.42
C GLN A 680 -16.90 -2.52 -20.56
N VAL A 681 -18.17 -2.40 -20.95
CA VAL A 681 -19.24 -1.95 -20.04
C VAL A 681 -20.55 -2.74 -20.26
N ASP A 682 -20.76 -3.41 -21.40
CA ASP A 682 -21.98 -4.21 -21.61
C ASP A 682 -21.71 -5.72 -21.49
N MET A 683 -21.75 -6.21 -20.25
CA MET A 683 -22.28 -7.53 -19.80
C MET A 683 -21.62 -7.96 -18.48
N VAL A 684 -21.97 -7.28 -17.38
CA VAL A 684 -21.91 -7.91 -16.04
C VAL A 684 -23.19 -7.58 -15.26
N HIS A 685 -24.35 -7.70 -15.92
CA HIS A 685 -25.58 -7.85 -15.17
C HIS A 685 -25.62 -9.29 -14.62
N GLN A 686 -25.48 -9.39 -13.29
CA GLN A 686 -25.65 -10.59 -12.45
C GLN A 686 -24.53 -11.64 -12.46
N LEU A 687 -23.29 -11.27 -12.10
CA LEU A 687 -22.43 -12.26 -11.45
C LEU A 687 -22.99 -12.53 -10.03
N SER A 688 -23.53 -13.73 -9.81
CA SER A 688 -23.84 -14.24 -8.46
C SER A 688 -22.55 -14.63 -7.75
N VAL A 689 -21.73 -13.64 -7.39
CA VAL A 689 -20.49 -13.86 -6.65
C VAL A 689 -20.81 -14.21 -5.21
N ARG A 690 -20.29 -15.35 -4.74
CA ARG A 690 -20.43 -15.80 -3.35
C ARG A 690 -19.07 -15.88 -2.67
N ASP A 691 -19.02 -15.50 -1.40
CA ASP A 691 -17.83 -15.73 -0.58
C ASP A 691 -17.62 -17.25 -0.39
N PRO A 692 -16.37 -17.75 -0.43
CA PRO A 692 -16.07 -19.15 -0.17
C PRO A 692 -16.58 -19.61 1.21
N LEU A 693 -17.19 -20.80 1.27
CA LEU A 693 -17.79 -21.36 2.51
C LEU A 693 -16.75 -21.74 3.58
N GLY A 694 -15.46 -21.79 3.22
CA GLY A 694 -14.35 -22.09 4.10
C GLY A 694 -13.02 -21.59 3.55
N PRO A 695 -11.93 -21.62 4.35
CA PRO A 695 -10.60 -21.27 3.87
C PRO A 695 -10.17 -22.22 2.77
N ILE A 696 -9.60 -21.69 1.70
CA ILE A 696 -9.14 -22.47 0.55
C ILE A 696 -7.90 -23.28 0.97
N ASN A 697 -7.87 -24.57 0.62
CA ASN A 697 -6.76 -25.46 0.96
C ASN A 697 -5.58 -25.20 0.02
N THR A 698 -4.62 -24.40 0.48
CA THR A 698 -3.29 -24.34 -0.13
C THR A 698 -2.46 -25.56 0.28
N LYS A 699 -1.53 -26.01 -0.59
CA LYS A 699 -0.64 -27.14 -0.27
C LYS A 699 0.08 -26.92 1.07
N GLY A 700 0.24 -28.02 1.80
CA GLY A 700 0.79 -28.09 3.15
C GLY A 700 2.04 -27.22 3.36
N ARG A 701 1.84 -26.09 4.02
CA ARG A 701 2.90 -25.21 4.49
C ARG A 701 3.43 -25.77 5.82
N PRO A 702 4.76 -25.85 6.06
CA PRO A 702 5.28 -26.17 7.37
C PRO A 702 4.66 -25.24 8.41
N ARG A 703 4.31 -25.74 9.61
CA ARG A 703 3.76 -24.93 10.72
C ARG A 703 4.64 -23.72 11.09
N VAL A 704 5.88 -23.68 10.60
CA VAL A 704 6.86 -22.60 10.72
C VAL A 704 7.24 -22.08 9.33
N ALA A 705 6.32 -21.50 8.58
CA ALA A 705 6.70 -20.73 7.39
C ALA A 705 7.03 -19.28 7.75
N SER A 706 8.23 -18.89 7.32
CA SER A 706 8.85 -17.58 7.46
C SER A 706 8.22 -16.57 6.49
N ARG A 707 6.92 -16.30 6.67
CA ARG A 707 6.27 -15.13 6.07
C ARG A 707 7.00 -13.88 6.55
N ILE A 708 7.30 -12.96 5.63
CA ILE A 708 7.80 -11.65 5.99
C ILE A 708 6.65 -10.91 6.70
N LYS A 709 6.86 -10.55 7.96
CA LYS A 709 5.84 -9.88 8.76
C LYS A 709 5.87 -8.39 8.44
N SER A 710 4.71 -7.82 8.14
CA SER A 710 4.57 -6.36 8.09
C SER A 710 5.00 -5.72 9.41
N SER A 711 5.36 -4.44 9.42
CA SER A 711 5.64 -3.68 10.65
C SER A 711 4.45 -3.70 11.62
N LEU A 712 3.23 -3.88 11.09
CA LEU A 712 1.99 -4.05 11.85
C LEU A 712 1.93 -5.38 12.64
N GLU A 713 2.67 -6.40 12.19
CA GLU A 713 2.68 -7.77 12.73
C GLU A 713 3.99 -8.15 13.40
N ALA A 714 5.04 -7.37 13.17
CA ALA A 714 6.30 -7.51 13.86
C ALA A 714 6.06 -7.38 15.39
N PRO A 715 6.54 -8.33 16.21
CA PRO A 715 6.49 -8.16 17.65
C PRO A 715 7.30 -6.91 17.98
N LYS A 716 6.65 -5.87 18.51
CA LYS A 716 7.35 -4.70 19.07
C LYS A 716 8.39 -5.25 20.03
N LYS A 717 9.68 -5.08 19.73
CA LYS A 717 10.75 -5.40 20.68
C LYS A 717 10.50 -4.51 21.89
N ARG A 718 10.00 -5.10 22.98
CA ARG A 718 9.62 -4.36 24.18
C ARG A 718 10.86 -4.13 25.01
N THR A 719 11.05 -2.90 25.44
CA THR A 719 12.11 -2.51 26.35
C THR A 719 11.72 -2.91 27.77
N CYS A 720 12.56 -3.70 28.45
CA CYS A 720 12.35 -4.04 29.85
C CYS A 720 12.38 -2.76 30.70
N SER A 721 11.34 -2.49 31.50
CA SER A 721 11.28 -1.26 32.31
C SER A 721 12.29 -1.21 33.46
N TYR A 722 12.95 -2.34 33.77
CA TYR A 722 13.97 -2.43 34.81
C TYR A 722 15.39 -2.23 34.25
N CYS A 723 15.80 -3.06 33.28
CA CYS A 723 17.17 -3.02 32.74
C CYS A 723 17.31 -2.28 31.40
N GLN A 724 16.20 -1.77 30.85
CA GLN A 724 16.13 -1.07 29.55
C GLN A 724 16.63 -1.87 28.33
N ARG A 725 16.86 -3.19 28.47
CA ARG A 725 17.22 -4.07 27.34
C ARG A 725 15.97 -4.58 26.62
N LEU A 726 16.09 -4.82 25.32
CA LEU A 726 14.99 -5.28 24.48
C LEU A 726 14.72 -6.78 24.67
N GLY A 727 13.45 -7.18 24.62
CA GLY A 727 13.04 -8.58 24.38
C GLY A 727 12.50 -9.38 25.58
N HIS A 728 12.33 -8.78 26.76
CA HIS A 728 11.78 -9.46 27.95
C HIS A 728 10.99 -8.50 28.87
N TYR A 729 10.17 -9.05 29.78
CA TYR A 729 9.42 -8.28 30.78
C TYR A 729 10.28 -7.96 32.01
N ALA A 730 9.94 -6.89 32.74
CA ALA A 730 10.61 -6.58 34.01
C ALA A 730 10.50 -7.71 35.04
N THR A 731 9.39 -8.46 35.03
CA THR A 731 9.17 -9.64 35.89
C THR A 731 10.03 -10.84 35.49
N SER A 732 10.51 -10.88 34.25
CA SER A 732 11.41 -11.92 33.74
C SER A 732 12.83 -11.39 33.52
N CYS A 733 13.17 -10.24 34.10
CA CYS A 733 14.47 -9.60 33.96
C CYS A 733 15.49 -10.32 34.85
N SER A 734 16.53 -10.91 34.25
CA SER A 734 17.62 -11.57 34.97
C SER A 734 18.31 -10.62 35.96
N LYS A 735 18.55 -9.37 35.54
CA LYS A 735 19.15 -8.35 36.41
C LYS A 735 18.30 -8.06 37.66
N ARG A 736 16.97 -8.07 37.52
CA ARG A 736 16.06 -7.86 38.65
C ARG A 736 16.08 -9.03 39.62
N LYS A 737 16.14 -10.25 39.10
CA LYS A 737 16.24 -11.47 39.93
C LYS A 737 17.58 -11.54 40.67
N GLU A 738 18.67 -11.11 40.03
CA GLU A 738 19.97 -10.99 40.67
C GLU A 738 19.94 -9.97 41.81
N ASP A 739 19.38 -8.77 41.57
CA ASP A 739 19.26 -7.72 42.59
C ASP A 739 18.33 -8.12 43.76
N GLU A 740 17.20 -8.78 43.46
CA GLU A 740 16.29 -9.34 44.48
C GLU A 740 16.99 -10.45 45.31
N SER A 741 17.83 -11.28 44.66
CA SER A 741 18.60 -12.33 45.35
C SER A 741 19.79 -11.81 46.17
N MET A 742 20.30 -10.62 45.87
CA MET A 742 21.32 -9.96 46.68
C MET A 742 20.69 -9.25 47.88
N GLN A 743 19.50 -8.66 47.74
CA GLN A 743 18.76 -8.10 48.86
C GLN A 743 18.29 -9.15 49.87
N GLU A 744 17.98 -10.38 49.44
CA GLU A 744 17.70 -11.50 50.35
C GLU A 744 18.94 -12.06 51.07
N LYS A 745 20.15 -11.70 50.63
CA LYS A 745 21.41 -12.12 51.29
C LYS A 745 22.00 -11.07 52.23
N GLU A 746 21.50 -9.84 52.18
CA GLU A 746 21.88 -8.74 53.07
C GLU A 746 20.80 -8.42 54.14
N GLY A 747 19.70 -9.18 54.16
CA GLY A 747 18.59 -9.06 55.13
C GLY A 747 18.66 -10.02 56.29
#